data_AF-A0AAW0E444-F1
#
_entry.id   AF-A0AAW0E444-F1
#
_cell.length_a   1.000
_cell.length_b   1.000
_cell.length_c   1.000
_cell.angle_alpha   90.00
_cell.angle_beta   90.00
_cell.angle_gamma   90.00
#
_symmetry.space_group_name_H-M   'P 1'
#
loop_
_entity.id
_entity.type
_entity.pdbx_description
1 polymer ?
#
loop_
_entity_poly.entity_id
_entity_poly.type
_entity_poly.pdbx_seq_one_letter_code
_entity_poly.pdbx_strand_id
1 'polypeptide(L)'
;MHFLKRGPILDLSSELHEPQDWKPGSLRVFEYPLNVTALAIEPVSGLLAIGTGNGVIYLIGRPGVECKLLLPDAYRVTALQIPTAAYKIVCLDDHDQLHIWDLASSGLPKYLASARFDQASSFTVSPYHNHAFIVLQSGEIRTYDLTCVRKSSYTIPNLWTLYEQKLAASGMPEVSTPTSGIALDVVPHPRNMNLLFIVYGGGIVLSDLTERNSSRVYELVHPPGAPGGHGYGSPDILMPRKPEATCLAIHPAGHFFAVGYTDGCIAFWAVEDEDQPLLVRTLDDQDVNVVDAAQLEVHLDRGGEKAPVQREPIFKLSWCSFPNSSDPRGGDTVLTILGGSHVPDSAGVTSMLLPAFNPSAPPMSSNPMDLHPETRKAMRSSVQPSDSYFYSTNGLVQDYLLIPRSEPHFSGAFDPFAILFVYEGQRQIRVVEGYQFPPPSFLRADVEEETSSKPNDALDDLADTLRSMQMSDEPHTLHLPGVLSNGSSGLSDGQLKRLSRDSYQTLVQGSMDDTRTLNLRAGFAYLKMGNQSEAGISKYQPPRILITTHAALTVQFSDASANLLTNARPNPIEFEYPNPLTNLTIDVNLVLNDAQVAQRVGQLERPMIFLVEMAPDSLDVAIALSGGAVLIYRLRGGQGDDRSHYGDLADNELFSLQHIDTPVHLKYAPYLALNPGKGDLSAIALADIGLLAATYNDGSLFIVDTKQQRIALRPDDKAKSRHSIGLRLNHSEGDPFVSLLWTICPISSEPQPRLRLIAARHSGSSQLFTFEQTSDSVWKLVGEAVKVEAVSHPLPGAMFVIDSKSGARCTAERRRLSASANSANPVLLVVAGEKGARCYLNVDGDRLGRIEWSSKAGKVLSAQIVEKLGSHALVAFTDHNEAIAYSLPDLELLHNLELPPVRCSLPITADETGDFVAWTLNPECGLIQEATYGTLFDFRRVNTPSDVVFSTSKPLAPTPPQPVSVAPESLFGSWFKFSSTMTAEQADTLFGGPDRPVPKSPPPADAASEDKNTPSPARTTAAQAAATQNSLYSRLTSALEERGQMLGDLEDRFNSLEQGSRSMANQAKRLAAEQTAKSWFKFG
;
A
#
# COMPACT_ATOMS: atom_id res chain seq x y z
N MET A 1 -8.02 -69.40 20.87
CA MET A 1 -8.48 -68.63 19.70
C MET A 1 -9.99 -68.44 19.79
N HIS A 2 -10.44 -67.36 20.42
CA HIS A 2 -11.84 -66.91 20.34
C HIS A 2 -11.84 -65.70 19.41
N PHE A 3 -12.23 -65.89 18.15
CA PHE A 3 -12.63 -64.79 17.28
C PHE A 3 -13.98 -64.27 17.81
N LEU A 4 -13.94 -63.29 18.71
CA LEU A 4 -15.10 -62.44 18.97
C LEU A 4 -15.43 -61.75 17.65
N LYS A 5 -16.56 -62.12 17.04
CA LYS A 5 -17.15 -61.40 15.90
C LYS A 5 -17.27 -59.93 16.30
N ARG A 6 -16.45 -59.07 15.69
CA ARG A 6 -16.59 -57.61 15.77
C ARG A 6 -18.00 -57.23 15.34
N GLY A 7 -18.69 -56.39 16.10
CA GLY A 7 -19.86 -55.68 15.57
C GLY A 7 -19.41 -54.79 14.40
N PRO A 8 -20.21 -54.61 13.35
CA PRO A 8 -19.81 -53.80 12.21
C PRO A 8 -19.62 -52.35 12.68
N ILE A 9 -18.41 -51.82 12.51
CA ILE A 9 -18.14 -50.38 12.61
C ILE A 9 -18.66 -49.77 11.30
N LEU A 10 -19.33 -48.62 11.38
CA LEU A 10 -19.94 -47.96 10.23
C LEU A 10 -18.85 -47.43 9.29
N ASP A 11 -18.99 -47.67 7.98
CA ASP A 11 -18.22 -46.95 6.95
C ASP A 11 -18.69 -45.50 6.93
N LEU A 12 -17.80 -44.58 7.32
CA LEU A 12 -18.11 -43.15 7.37
C LEU A 12 -18.01 -42.50 5.99
N SER A 13 -17.53 -43.19 4.96
CA SER A 13 -17.24 -42.64 3.63
C SER A 13 -18.30 -42.95 2.57
N SER A 14 -19.48 -43.43 2.96
CA SER A 14 -20.51 -43.95 2.05
C SER A 14 -20.89 -43.03 0.86
N GLU A 15 -20.98 -41.71 1.07
CA GLU A 15 -21.35 -40.72 0.03
C GLU A 15 -20.14 -40.10 -0.70
N LEU A 16 -18.96 -40.70 -0.58
CA LEU A 16 -17.70 -40.21 -1.16
C LEU A 16 -16.99 -41.25 -2.05
N HIS A 17 -17.64 -42.40 -2.31
CA HIS A 17 -17.07 -43.48 -3.11
C HIS A 17 -17.09 -43.22 -4.60
N GLU A 18 -18.01 -42.40 -5.13
CA GLU A 18 -18.10 -42.18 -6.57
C GLU A 18 -17.20 -41.00 -7.02
N PRO A 19 -16.51 -41.09 -8.17
CA PRO A 19 -15.66 -39.99 -8.66
C PRO A 19 -16.39 -38.64 -8.78
N GLN A 20 -17.69 -38.69 -9.11
CA GLN A 20 -18.55 -37.52 -9.25
C GLN A 20 -18.84 -36.80 -7.92
N ASP A 21 -18.54 -37.42 -6.78
CA ASP A 21 -18.67 -36.80 -5.46
C ASP A 21 -17.54 -35.80 -5.18
N TRP A 22 -16.47 -35.87 -5.96
CA TRP A 22 -15.31 -35.00 -5.86
C TRP A 22 -15.28 -34.04 -7.04
N LYS A 23 -15.01 -32.77 -6.74
CA LYS A 23 -14.81 -31.76 -7.78
C LYS A 23 -13.80 -30.72 -7.27
N PRO A 24 -12.50 -31.06 -7.26
CA PRO A 24 -11.46 -30.09 -6.94
C PRO A 24 -11.54 -28.86 -7.86
N GLY A 25 -11.46 -27.67 -7.28
CA GLY A 25 -11.56 -26.42 -8.02
C GLY A 25 -10.88 -25.26 -7.30
N SER A 26 -10.44 -24.27 -8.08
CA SER A 26 -9.93 -22.99 -7.58
C SER A 26 -11.07 -21.99 -7.49
N LEU A 27 -11.27 -21.38 -6.32
CA LEU A 27 -12.31 -20.40 -6.07
C LEU A 27 -11.80 -18.98 -6.30
N ARG A 28 -10.61 -18.69 -5.76
CA ARG A 28 -9.90 -17.41 -5.87
C ARG A 28 -8.40 -17.60 -5.79
N VAL A 29 -7.68 -16.68 -6.43
CA VAL A 29 -6.24 -16.52 -6.28
C VAL A 29 -6.03 -15.11 -5.72
N PHE A 30 -5.32 -15.03 -4.60
CA PHE A 30 -4.90 -13.77 -3.98
C PHE A 30 -3.44 -13.55 -4.35
N GLU A 31 -3.14 -12.40 -4.92
CA GLU A 31 -1.77 -12.01 -5.25
C GLU A 31 -1.30 -10.93 -4.28
N TYR A 32 -0.04 -11.02 -3.89
CA TYR A 32 0.59 -10.06 -2.98
C TYR A 32 1.74 -9.40 -3.75
N PRO A 33 1.56 -8.17 -4.26
CA PRO A 33 2.57 -7.49 -5.06
C PRO A 33 3.87 -7.33 -4.27
N LEU A 34 4.95 -7.89 -4.82
CA LEU A 34 6.31 -7.73 -4.31
C LEU A 34 7.12 -6.89 -5.29
N ASN A 35 8.18 -6.25 -4.78
CA ASN A 35 9.08 -5.41 -5.57
C ASN A 35 8.32 -4.32 -6.34
N VAL A 36 7.56 -3.50 -5.60
CA VAL A 36 6.85 -2.34 -6.15
C VAL A 36 7.88 -1.30 -6.63
N THR A 37 7.70 -0.79 -7.84
CA THR A 37 8.66 0.13 -8.48
C THR A 37 8.06 1.46 -8.90
N ALA A 38 6.73 1.56 -9.00
CA ALA A 38 6.04 2.80 -9.34
C ALA A 38 4.65 2.84 -8.71
N LEU A 39 4.19 4.03 -8.34
CA LEU A 39 2.85 4.30 -7.82
C LEU A 39 2.19 5.42 -8.63
N ALA A 40 0.87 5.34 -8.82
CA ALA A 40 0.08 6.41 -9.43
C ALA A 40 -1.31 6.49 -8.82
N ILE A 41 -1.85 7.69 -8.68
CA ILE A 41 -3.22 7.94 -8.23
C ILE A 41 -3.95 8.79 -9.28
N GLU A 42 -5.18 8.41 -9.61
CA GLU A 42 -6.13 9.33 -10.24
C GLU A 42 -6.98 9.95 -9.13
N PRO A 43 -6.77 11.22 -8.77
CA PRO A 43 -7.30 11.78 -7.53
C PRO A 43 -8.81 12.00 -7.54
N VAL A 44 -9.41 12.25 -8.71
CA VAL A 44 -10.85 12.55 -8.79
C VAL A 44 -11.68 11.28 -8.57
N SER A 45 -11.40 10.22 -9.32
CA SER A 45 -12.04 8.91 -9.14
C SER A 45 -11.52 8.16 -7.92
N GLY A 46 -10.31 8.44 -7.45
CA GLY A 46 -9.66 7.71 -6.35
C GLY A 46 -9.25 6.30 -6.77
N LEU A 47 -8.58 6.18 -7.93
CA LEU A 47 -8.03 4.93 -8.48
C LEU A 47 -6.52 4.87 -8.23
N LEU A 48 -6.07 3.88 -7.46
CA LEU A 48 -4.65 3.63 -7.22
C LEU A 48 -4.12 2.61 -8.23
N ALA A 49 -2.95 2.87 -8.81
CA ALA A 49 -2.23 1.94 -9.67
C ALA A 49 -0.80 1.72 -9.19
N ILE A 50 -0.32 0.49 -9.33
CA ILE A 50 0.93 0.02 -8.74
C ILE A 50 1.68 -0.81 -9.75
N GLY A 51 2.87 -0.37 -10.13
CA GLY A 51 3.76 -1.07 -11.03
C GLY A 51 4.81 -1.87 -10.26
N THR A 52 5.13 -3.07 -10.76
CA THR A 52 6.14 -3.96 -10.17
C THR A 52 7.38 -4.13 -11.06
N GLY A 53 8.44 -4.67 -10.47
CA GLY A 53 9.68 -5.00 -11.17
C GLY A 53 9.55 -6.08 -12.26
N ASN A 54 8.45 -6.84 -12.31
CA ASN A 54 8.20 -7.90 -13.28
C ASN A 54 7.11 -7.56 -14.32
N GLY A 55 6.83 -6.28 -14.53
CA GLY A 55 5.91 -5.83 -15.59
C GLY A 55 4.43 -6.11 -15.32
N VAL A 56 4.04 -6.10 -14.05
CA VAL A 56 2.65 -6.19 -13.62
C VAL A 56 2.18 -4.84 -13.10
N ILE A 57 0.96 -4.44 -13.48
CA ILE A 57 0.28 -3.26 -12.95
C ILE A 57 -0.99 -3.71 -12.22
N TYR A 58 -1.08 -3.41 -10.93
CA TYR A 58 -2.28 -3.64 -10.12
C TYR A 58 -3.10 -2.35 -10.03
N LEU A 59 -4.40 -2.44 -10.26
CA LEU A 59 -5.38 -1.36 -10.11
C LEU A 59 -6.27 -1.66 -8.92
N ILE A 60 -6.39 -0.70 -8.01
CA ILE A 60 -7.12 -0.84 -6.76
C ILE A 60 -8.08 0.34 -6.62
N GLY A 61 -9.35 0.03 -6.36
CA GLY A 61 -10.42 1.01 -6.21
C GLY A 61 -11.28 0.71 -4.98
N ARG A 62 -12.60 0.87 -5.12
CA ARG A 62 -13.57 0.48 -4.08
C ARG A 62 -13.43 -0.99 -3.67
N PRO A 63 -14.03 -1.39 -2.52
CA PRO A 63 -14.12 -2.79 -2.15
C PRO A 63 -14.55 -3.71 -3.31
N GLY A 64 -13.74 -4.74 -3.58
CA GLY A 64 -13.91 -5.69 -4.69
C GLY A 64 -13.39 -5.22 -6.06
N VAL A 65 -12.97 -3.96 -6.21
CA VAL A 65 -12.37 -3.40 -7.43
C VAL A 65 -10.86 -3.64 -7.39
N GLU A 66 -10.47 -4.78 -7.95
CA GLU A 66 -9.08 -5.15 -8.16
C GLU A 66 -8.92 -5.63 -9.62
N CYS A 67 -7.91 -5.12 -10.31
CA CYS A 67 -7.61 -5.54 -11.68
C CYS A 67 -6.10 -5.61 -11.90
N LYS A 68 -5.66 -6.73 -12.51
CA LYS A 68 -4.28 -6.96 -12.91
C LYS A 68 -4.12 -6.70 -14.40
N LEU A 69 -3.15 -5.87 -14.77
CA LEU A 69 -2.70 -5.65 -16.14
C LEU A 69 -1.29 -6.19 -16.28
N LEU A 70 -1.03 -6.88 -17.39
CA LEU A 70 0.29 -7.40 -17.74
C LEU A 70 0.86 -6.56 -18.87
N LEU A 71 2.13 -6.17 -18.75
CA LEU A 71 2.87 -5.69 -19.90
C LEU A 71 3.06 -6.84 -20.91
N PRO A 72 3.18 -6.55 -22.22
CA PRO A 72 3.44 -7.56 -23.24
C PRO A 72 4.71 -8.39 -22.94
N ASP A 73 5.74 -7.71 -22.44
CA ASP A 73 6.98 -8.29 -21.93
C ASP A 73 7.09 -7.95 -20.44
N ALA A 74 7.63 -8.87 -19.63
CA ALA A 74 7.70 -8.76 -18.17
C ALA A 74 8.83 -7.80 -17.69
N TYR A 75 8.91 -6.62 -18.30
CA TYR A 75 9.91 -5.58 -18.01
C TYR A 75 9.51 -4.71 -16.82
N ARG A 76 10.51 -4.15 -16.13
CA ARG A 76 10.29 -3.33 -14.93
C ARG A 76 9.52 -2.07 -15.29
N VAL A 77 8.46 -1.78 -14.54
CA VAL A 77 7.75 -0.49 -14.63
C VAL A 77 8.63 0.61 -14.01
N THR A 78 8.98 1.64 -14.78
CA THR A 78 9.85 2.75 -14.36
C THR A 78 9.05 4.00 -13.98
N ALA A 79 7.98 4.30 -14.70
CA ALA A 79 7.06 5.41 -14.39
C ALA A 79 5.62 5.04 -14.73
N LEU A 80 4.66 5.54 -13.95
CA LEU A 80 3.24 5.21 -14.06
C LEU A 80 2.41 6.46 -13.74
N GLN A 81 1.45 6.81 -14.59
CA GLN A 81 0.52 7.92 -14.36
C GLN A 81 -0.88 7.60 -14.93
N ILE A 82 -1.92 8.17 -14.31
CA ILE A 82 -3.31 8.04 -14.75
C ILE A 82 -3.85 9.44 -15.06
N PRO A 83 -3.70 9.95 -16.30
CA PRO A 83 -4.20 11.28 -16.67
C PRO A 83 -5.72 11.39 -16.51
N THR A 84 -6.17 12.33 -15.67
CA THR A 84 -7.60 12.58 -15.40
C THR A 84 -8.40 12.87 -16.67
N ALA A 85 -7.90 13.73 -17.56
CA ALA A 85 -8.59 14.08 -18.81
C ALA A 85 -8.72 12.89 -19.77
N ALA A 86 -7.63 12.13 -19.96
CA ALA A 86 -7.61 11.02 -20.90
C ALA A 86 -8.31 9.76 -20.34
N TYR A 87 -8.36 9.63 -19.01
CA TYR A 87 -8.82 8.46 -18.27
C TYR A 87 -8.23 7.15 -18.83
N LYS A 88 -6.90 7.12 -18.88
CA LYS A 88 -6.07 6.03 -19.40
C LYS A 88 -4.98 5.70 -18.39
N ILE A 89 -4.45 4.50 -18.46
CA ILE A 89 -3.22 4.15 -17.74
C ILE A 89 -2.08 4.28 -18.72
N VAL A 90 -1.05 5.03 -18.30
CA VAL A 90 0.16 5.26 -19.09
C VAL A 90 1.35 4.79 -18.27
N CYS A 91 2.14 3.90 -18.83
CA CYS A 91 3.28 3.26 -18.17
C CYS A 91 4.51 3.38 -19.07
N LEU A 92 5.67 3.69 -18.50
CA LEU A 92 6.97 3.56 -19.14
C LEU A 92 7.70 2.36 -18.51
N ASP A 93 8.31 1.52 -19.33
CA ASP A 93 9.15 0.39 -18.87
C ASP A 93 10.65 0.77 -18.86
N ASP A 94 11.51 -0.19 -18.49
CA ASP A 94 12.97 -0.03 -18.48
C ASP A 94 13.63 -0.28 -19.85
N HIS A 95 12.83 -0.46 -20.91
CA HIS A 95 13.25 -0.64 -22.30
C HIS A 95 12.76 0.51 -23.20
N ASP A 96 12.47 1.66 -22.59
CA ASP A 96 11.99 2.89 -23.25
C ASP A 96 10.64 2.75 -23.97
N GLN A 97 9.78 1.81 -23.56
CA GLN A 97 8.46 1.63 -24.15
C GLN A 97 7.34 2.24 -23.32
N LEU A 98 6.54 3.08 -23.96
CA LEU A 98 5.31 3.64 -23.40
C LEU A 98 4.13 2.71 -23.71
N HIS A 99 3.45 2.20 -22.69
CA HIS A 99 2.28 1.32 -22.79
C HIS A 99 1.01 2.05 -22.36
N ILE A 100 -0.11 1.80 -23.06
CA ILE A 100 -1.36 2.53 -22.83
C ILE A 100 -2.55 1.57 -22.72
N TRP A 101 -3.37 1.73 -21.68
CA TRP A 101 -4.66 1.06 -21.50
C TRP A 101 -5.79 2.06 -21.35
N ASP A 102 -6.97 1.72 -21.87
CA ASP A 102 -8.19 2.51 -21.77
C ASP A 102 -9.05 2.07 -20.58
N LEU A 103 -9.38 3.01 -19.69
CA LEU A 103 -10.30 2.80 -18.55
C LEU A 103 -11.75 3.14 -18.89
N ALA A 104 -12.01 3.84 -20.00
CA ALA A 104 -13.36 4.24 -20.39
C ALA A 104 -14.14 3.11 -21.10
N SER A 105 -13.44 2.13 -21.65
CA SER A 105 -14.02 0.94 -22.28
C SER A 105 -14.91 0.16 -21.31
N SER A 106 -15.99 -0.43 -21.82
CA SER A 106 -16.87 -1.29 -21.02
C SER A 106 -16.14 -2.56 -20.58
N GLY A 107 -16.15 -2.86 -19.29
CA GLY A 107 -15.49 -4.03 -18.70
C GLY A 107 -14.08 -3.73 -18.21
N LEU A 108 -13.18 -4.71 -18.34
CA LEU A 108 -11.79 -4.57 -17.92
C LEU A 108 -11.01 -3.59 -18.81
N PRO A 109 -9.97 -2.92 -18.28
CA PRO A 109 -9.16 -1.98 -19.04
C PRO A 109 -8.56 -2.62 -20.28
N LYS A 110 -8.75 -1.99 -21.43
CA LYS A 110 -8.32 -2.54 -22.72
C LYS A 110 -6.93 -2.02 -23.09
N TYR A 111 -5.99 -2.93 -23.35
CA TYR A 111 -4.68 -2.55 -23.90
C TYR A 111 -4.85 -1.94 -25.30
N LEU A 112 -4.29 -0.75 -25.52
CA LEU A 112 -4.45 0.02 -26.75
C LEU A 112 -3.23 -0.10 -27.66
N ALA A 113 -2.05 0.26 -27.15
CA ALA A 113 -0.81 0.28 -27.92
C ALA A 113 0.44 0.37 -27.03
N SER A 114 1.60 0.15 -27.66
CA SER A 114 2.90 0.57 -27.16
C SER A 114 3.65 1.42 -28.18
N ALA A 115 4.49 2.32 -27.67
CA ALA A 115 5.39 3.14 -28.48
C ALA A 115 6.77 3.23 -27.84
N ARG A 116 7.79 2.79 -28.57
CA ARG A 116 9.19 2.87 -28.14
C ARG A 116 9.76 4.26 -28.39
N PHE A 117 10.55 4.76 -27.45
CA PHE A 117 11.35 5.98 -27.55
C PHE A 117 12.84 5.65 -27.43
N ASP A 118 13.70 6.62 -27.73
CA ASP A 118 15.14 6.43 -27.69
C ASP A 118 15.67 7.02 -26.36
N GLN A 119 15.99 6.17 -25.39
CA GLN A 119 16.50 6.57 -24.07
C GLN A 119 15.56 7.54 -23.34
N ALA A 120 14.34 7.09 -23.06
CA ALA A 120 13.35 7.89 -22.32
C ALA A 120 13.69 7.89 -20.83
N SER A 121 13.92 9.08 -20.26
CA SER A 121 14.22 9.23 -18.83
C SER A 121 12.96 9.27 -17.98
N SER A 122 11.93 10.00 -18.43
CA SER A 122 10.68 10.18 -17.69
C SER A 122 9.55 10.61 -18.62
N PHE A 123 8.32 10.69 -18.09
CA PHE A 123 7.22 11.32 -18.78
C PHE A 123 6.28 12.06 -17.83
N THR A 124 5.63 13.09 -18.35
CA THR A 124 4.66 13.90 -17.61
C THR A 124 3.38 14.05 -18.41
N VAL A 125 2.24 13.82 -17.76
CA VAL A 125 0.91 14.10 -18.31
C VAL A 125 0.26 15.27 -17.61
N SER A 126 -0.66 15.93 -18.30
CA SER A 126 -1.49 16.97 -17.72
C SER A 126 -2.85 16.40 -17.31
N PRO A 127 -3.44 16.87 -16.21
CA PRO A 127 -4.83 16.54 -15.88
C PRO A 127 -5.83 17.29 -16.77
N TYR A 128 -5.38 18.26 -17.59
CA TYR A 128 -6.26 19.15 -18.36
C TYR A 128 -6.30 18.86 -19.87
N HIS A 129 -5.21 18.35 -20.45
CA HIS A 129 -5.10 18.05 -21.89
C HIS A 129 -4.64 16.60 -22.12
N ASN A 130 -4.74 16.10 -23.35
CA ASN A 130 -4.62 14.66 -23.66
C ASN A 130 -3.26 14.28 -24.27
N HIS A 131 -2.20 15.00 -23.92
CA HIS A 131 -0.86 14.78 -24.45
C HIS A 131 0.11 14.47 -23.32
N ALA A 132 0.99 13.51 -23.54
CA ALA A 132 2.12 13.21 -22.67
C ALA A 132 3.39 13.86 -23.23
N PHE A 133 4.20 14.45 -22.36
CA PHE A 133 5.55 14.88 -22.66
C PHE A 133 6.52 13.77 -22.26
N ILE A 134 7.32 13.29 -23.22
CA ILE A 134 8.32 12.24 -23.04
C ILE A 134 9.68 12.90 -23.04
N VAL A 135 10.42 12.75 -21.94
CA VAL A 135 11.74 13.34 -21.74
C VAL A 135 12.79 12.34 -22.21
N LEU A 136 13.70 12.77 -23.08
CA LEU A 136 14.78 11.91 -23.58
C LEU A 136 16.12 12.34 -22.96
N GLN A 137 17.03 11.39 -22.75
CA GLN A 137 18.38 11.67 -22.27
C GLN A 137 19.19 12.58 -23.22
N SER A 138 18.80 12.66 -24.49
CA SER A 138 19.35 13.61 -25.46
C SER A 138 19.03 15.09 -25.16
N GLY A 139 18.12 15.34 -24.22
CA GLY A 139 17.58 16.66 -23.90
C GLY A 139 16.40 17.10 -24.78
N GLU A 140 16.00 16.29 -25.77
CA GLU A 140 14.79 16.54 -26.56
C GLU A 140 13.53 16.13 -25.76
N ILE A 141 12.46 16.93 -25.84
CA ILE A 141 11.14 16.56 -25.32
C ILE A 141 10.22 16.21 -26.49
N ARG A 142 9.70 14.99 -26.50
CA ARG A 142 8.72 14.51 -27.50
C ARG A 142 7.31 14.55 -26.93
N THR A 143 6.31 14.69 -27.79
CA THR A 143 4.90 14.62 -27.38
C THR A 143 4.22 13.38 -27.92
N TYR A 144 3.29 12.83 -27.13
CA TYR A 144 2.47 11.69 -27.51
C TYR A 144 1.00 12.01 -27.28
N ASP A 145 0.17 11.89 -28.33
CA ASP A 145 -1.26 12.11 -28.27
C ASP A 145 -1.93 10.86 -27.69
N LEU A 146 -2.40 10.95 -26.45
CA LEU A 146 -3.06 9.85 -25.76
C LEU A 146 -4.43 9.55 -26.38
N THR A 147 -5.12 10.54 -26.94
CA THR A 147 -6.44 10.36 -27.56
C THR A 147 -6.32 9.61 -28.88
N CYS A 148 -5.40 10.04 -29.75
CA CYS A 148 -5.16 9.41 -31.04
C CYS A 148 -4.21 8.22 -30.98
N VAL A 149 -3.56 7.98 -29.83
CA VAL A 149 -2.63 6.87 -29.58
C VAL A 149 -1.48 6.89 -30.60
N ARG A 150 -0.79 8.02 -30.70
CA ARG A 150 0.32 8.21 -31.65
C ARG A 150 1.36 9.21 -31.16
N LYS A 151 2.58 9.10 -31.68
CA LYS A 151 3.59 10.16 -31.54
C LYS A 151 3.13 11.42 -32.28
N SER A 152 3.22 12.55 -31.61
CA SER A 152 2.88 13.85 -32.17
C SER A 152 4.08 14.48 -32.88
N SER A 153 3.83 15.40 -33.82
CA SER A 153 4.89 16.12 -34.54
C SER A 153 5.49 17.27 -33.74
N TYR A 154 4.87 17.64 -32.61
CA TYR A 154 5.37 18.69 -31.74
C TYR A 154 6.54 18.16 -30.90
N THR A 155 7.71 18.77 -31.04
CA THR A 155 8.94 18.41 -30.32
C THR A 155 9.61 19.67 -29.82
N ILE A 156 10.20 19.61 -28.62
CA ILE A 156 11.04 20.67 -28.07
C ILE A 156 12.49 20.20 -28.20
N PRO A 157 13.36 20.94 -28.91
CA PRO A 157 14.77 20.57 -29.02
C PRO A 157 15.48 20.75 -27.66
N ASN A 158 16.72 20.27 -27.56
CA ASN A 158 17.55 20.49 -26.37
C ASN A 158 17.81 22.00 -26.17
N LEU A 159 17.03 22.63 -25.29
CA LEU A 159 17.09 24.07 -25.05
C LEU A 159 18.36 24.46 -24.28
N TRP A 160 18.91 23.56 -23.46
CA TRP A 160 20.15 23.80 -22.73
C TRP A 160 21.34 23.95 -23.68
N THR A 161 21.48 23.01 -24.63
CA THR A 161 22.53 23.09 -25.65
C THR A 161 22.39 24.36 -26.51
N LEU A 162 21.17 24.77 -26.84
CA LEU A 162 20.95 26.02 -27.57
C LEU A 162 21.33 27.26 -26.74
N TYR A 163 21.12 27.21 -25.43
CA TYR A 163 21.56 28.26 -24.50
C TYR A 163 23.09 28.34 -24.43
N GLU A 164 23.78 27.22 -24.23
CA GLU A 164 25.25 27.17 -24.20
C GLU A 164 25.86 27.68 -25.52
N GLN A 165 25.27 27.33 -26.66
CA GLN A 165 25.70 27.83 -27.96
C GLN A 165 25.53 29.36 -28.09
N LYS A 166 24.44 29.92 -27.56
CA LYS A 166 24.23 31.39 -27.52
C LYS A 166 25.25 32.08 -26.62
N LEU A 167 25.57 31.52 -25.45
CA LEU A 167 26.61 32.02 -24.54
C LEU A 167 28.01 31.96 -25.16
N ALA A 168 28.35 30.84 -25.80
CA ALA A 168 29.63 30.71 -26.49
C ALA A 168 29.75 31.73 -27.63
N ALA A 169 28.67 31.95 -28.38
CA ALA A 169 28.62 32.95 -29.45
C ALA A 169 28.72 34.40 -28.94
N SER A 170 28.28 34.69 -27.71
CA SER A 170 28.41 36.01 -27.08
C SER A 170 29.79 36.26 -26.45
N GLY A 171 30.71 35.30 -26.54
CA GLY A 171 32.09 35.43 -26.06
C GLY A 171 32.29 35.02 -24.60
N MET A 172 31.30 34.34 -23.99
CA MET A 172 31.39 33.76 -22.65
C MET A 172 31.31 32.22 -22.75
N PRO A 173 32.34 31.53 -23.28
CA PRO A 173 32.34 30.08 -23.35
C PRO A 173 32.45 29.50 -21.94
N GLU A 174 31.39 28.85 -21.47
CA GLU A 174 31.40 28.11 -20.22
C GLU A 174 31.97 26.70 -20.38
N VAL A 175 32.47 26.13 -19.29
CA VAL A 175 32.89 24.72 -19.24
C VAL A 175 31.65 23.85 -19.08
N SER A 176 31.08 23.40 -20.20
CA SER A 176 29.97 22.44 -20.22
C SER A 176 30.39 21.13 -19.54
N THR A 177 29.62 20.65 -18.56
CA THR A 177 29.79 19.28 -18.07
C THR A 177 29.08 18.31 -19.02
N PRO A 178 29.55 17.05 -19.17
CA PRO A 178 28.95 16.08 -20.09
C PRO A 178 27.45 15.81 -19.83
N THR A 179 27.01 16.03 -18.60
CA THR A 179 25.67 15.80 -18.07
C THR A 179 24.77 17.03 -18.14
N SER A 180 25.32 18.23 -18.38
CA SER A 180 24.56 19.50 -18.31
C SER A 180 23.36 19.53 -19.26
N GLY A 181 23.50 18.94 -20.47
CA GLY A 181 22.45 18.90 -21.48
C GLY A 181 21.47 17.73 -21.38
N ILE A 182 21.61 16.84 -20.38
CA ILE A 182 20.68 15.70 -20.19
C ILE A 182 19.41 16.21 -19.54
N ALA A 183 18.25 15.98 -20.17
CA ALA A 183 16.96 16.31 -19.57
C ALA A 183 16.49 15.17 -18.65
N LEU A 184 16.06 15.57 -17.44
CA LEU A 184 15.65 14.66 -16.37
C LEU A 184 14.13 14.62 -16.22
N ASP A 185 13.48 15.79 -16.24
CA ASP A 185 12.05 15.92 -16.00
C ASP A 185 11.45 17.19 -16.65
N VAL A 186 10.13 17.23 -16.77
CA VAL A 186 9.37 18.40 -17.21
C VAL A 186 8.18 18.66 -16.29
N VAL A 187 8.03 19.91 -15.85
CA VAL A 187 7.00 20.31 -14.89
C VAL A 187 6.15 21.44 -15.49
N PRO A 188 4.88 21.17 -15.85
CA PRO A 188 3.96 22.21 -16.34
C PRO A 188 3.70 23.28 -15.29
N HIS A 189 3.63 24.55 -15.72
CA HIS A 189 3.31 25.63 -14.79
C HIS A 189 1.87 25.48 -14.25
N PRO A 190 1.65 25.55 -12.92
CA PRO A 190 0.42 25.13 -12.28
C PRO A 190 -0.83 25.94 -12.68
N ARG A 191 -0.62 27.18 -13.13
CA ARG A 191 -1.70 28.14 -13.47
C ARG A 191 -1.62 28.70 -14.89
N ASN A 192 -0.66 28.28 -15.70
CA ASN A 192 -0.46 28.81 -17.04
C ASN A 192 -0.01 27.69 -17.97
N MET A 193 -0.94 27.15 -18.75
CA MET A 193 -0.67 25.98 -19.60
C MET A 193 0.30 26.27 -20.75
N ASN A 194 0.63 27.53 -21.06
CA ASN A 194 1.61 27.87 -22.09
C ASN A 194 3.07 27.78 -21.61
N LEU A 195 3.29 27.67 -20.30
CA LEU A 195 4.62 27.65 -19.70
C LEU A 195 4.97 26.25 -19.20
N LEU A 196 6.17 25.80 -19.56
CA LEU A 196 6.72 24.50 -19.17
C LEU A 196 8.14 24.66 -18.63
N PHE A 197 8.41 24.15 -17.44
CA PHE A 197 9.77 24.06 -16.91
C PHE A 197 10.40 22.74 -17.37
N ILE A 198 11.63 22.81 -17.84
CA ILE A 198 12.43 21.64 -18.23
C ILE A 198 13.64 21.59 -17.31
N VAL A 199 13.81 20.44 -16.64
CA VAL A 199 14.91 20.17 -15.72
C VAL A 199 16.03 19.49 -16.50
N TYR A 200 17.15 20.19 -16.65
CA TYR A 200 18.39 19.63 -17.19
C TYR A 200 19.40 19.45 -16.06
N GLY A 201 20.41 18.59 -16.25
CA GLY A 201 21.49 18.44 -15.27
C GLY A 201 22.20 19.77 -14.96
N GLY A 202 22.32 20.67 -15.95
CA GLY A 202 22.97 21.97 -15.76
C GLY A 202 22.10 23.02 -15.05
N GLY A 203 20.78 22.87 -15.04
CA GLY A 203 19.86 23.87 -14.50
C GLY A 203 18.46 23.78 -15.09
N ILE A 204 17.67 24.84 -14.91
CA ILE A 204 16.25 24.87 -15.29
C ILE A 204 16.03 25.81 -16.47
N VAL A 205 15.26 25.36 -17.47
CA VAL A 205 14.82 26.22 -18.59
C VAL A 205 13.30 26.39 -18.53
N LEU A 206 12.83 27.64 -18.50
CA LEU A 206 11.41 27.96 -18.70
C LEU A 206 11.15 28.15 -20.19
N SER A 207 10.25 27.35 -20.76
CA SER A 207 9.88 27.39 -22.18
C SER A 207 8.46 27.89 -22.37
N ASP A 208 8.29 28.75 -23.38
CA ASP A 208 6.98 29.10 -23.94
C ASP A 208 6.63 28.10 -25.05
N LEU A 209 5.52 27.38 -24.87
CA LEU A 209 5.09 26.32 -25.79
C LEU A 209 4.59 26.85 -27.14
N THR A 210 4.05 28.06 -27.17
CA THR A 210 3.59 28.67 -28.44
C THR A 210 4.80 29.16 -29.25
N GLU A 211 5.76 29.82 -28.60
CA GLU A 211 6.95 30.36 -29.27
C GLU A 211 8.05 29.33 -29.52
N ARG A 212 8.02 28.18 -28.81
CA ARG A 212 9.04 27.10 -28.87
C ARG A 212 10.47 27.58 -28.62
N ASN A 213 10.62 28.55 -27.72
CA ASN A 213 11.92 29.13 -27.36
C ASN A 213 12.12 29.10 -25.83
N SER A 214 13.37 29.26 -25.41
CA SER A 214 13.74 29.49 -24.01
C SER A 214 13.32 30.91 -23.61
N SER A 215 12.42 31.02 -22.64
CA SER A 215 12.06 32.31 -22.05
C SER A 215 13.10 32.75 -21.02
N ARG A 216 13.53 31.84 -20.14
CA ARG A 216 14.46 32.10 -19.03
C ARG A 216 15.29 30.86 -18.69
N VAL A 217 16.49 31.07 -18.15
CA VAL A 217 17.41 29.98 -17.74
C VAL A 217 17.95 30.24 -16.34
N TYR A 218 17.74 29.29 -15.42
CA TYR A 218 18.15 29.38 -14.02
C TYR A 218 19.31 28.42 -13.75
N GLU A 219 20.45 28.96 -13.34
CA GLU A 219 21.67 28.20 -13.04
C GLU A 219 22.18 28.54 -11.64
N LEU A 220 22.38 27.52 -10.79
CA LEU A 220 22.96 27.70 -9.47
C LEU A 220 24.49 27.67 -9.54
N VAL A 221 25.12 28.77 -9.13
CA VAL A 221 26.57 28.87 -9.00
C VAL A 221 26.94 29.21 -7.56
N HIS A 222 27.69 28.33 -6.91
CA HIS A 222 28.33 28.63 -5.63
C HIS A 222 29.64 29.40 -5.91
N PRO A 223 29.77 30.65 -5.47
CA PRO A 223 31.00 31.41 -5.63
C PRO A 223 32.14 30.82 -4.77
N PRO A 224 33.42 31.09 -5.12
CA PRO A 224 34.56 30.72 -4.28
C PRO A 224 34.38 31.17 -2.82
N GLY A 225 34.51 30.24 -1.89
CA GLY A 225 34.39 30.45 -0.45
C GLY A 225 33.01 30.20 0.14
N ALA A 226 31.95 30.06 -0.68
CA ALA A 226 30.62 29.71 -0.17
C ALA A 226 30.62 28.24 0.29
N PRO A 227 29.92 27.84 1.35
CA PRO A 227 29.96 26.45 1.82
C PRO A 227 29.31 25.45 0.84
N GLY A 228 28.18 25.78 0.23
CA GLY A 228 27.36 24.83 -0.54
C GLY A 228 26.86 23.65 0.30
N GLY A 229 26.38 22.59 -0.34
CA GLY A 229 25.81 21.43 0.38
C GLY A 229 26.81 20.64 1.21
N HIS A 230 28.08 20.58 0.77
CA HIS A 230 29.17 19.87 1.45
C HIS A 230 29.81 20.66 2.61
N GLY A 231 29.40 21.91 2.82
CA GLY A 231 29.97 22.80 3.83
C GLY A 231 31.39 23.28 3.51
N TYR A 232 32.02 23.95 4.48
CA TYR A 232 33.36 24.54 4.32
C TYR A 232 34.51 23.53 4.12
N GLY A 233 34.27 22.24 4.41
CA GLY A 233 35.27 21.17 4.27
C GLY A 233 35.48 20.65 2.84
N SER A 234 34.84 21.27 1.85
CA SER A 234 34.98 20.89 0.43
C SER A 234 36.41 21.14 -0.07
N PRO A 235 37.08 20.17 -0.74
CA PRO A 235 38.46 20.35 -1.20
C PRO A 235 38.61 21.44 -2.29
N ASP A 236 37.51 21.76 -2.96
CA ASP A 236 37.37 22.75 -4.04
C ASP A 236 36.65 24.03 -3.57
N ILE A 237 36.58 24.28 -2.25
CA ILE A 237 35.87 25.44 -1.66
C ILE A 237 36.30 26.79 -2.26
N LEU A 238 37.55 26.94 -2.71
CA LEU A 238 38.09 28.17 -3.31
C LEU A 238 37.85 28.27 -4.84
N MET A 239 37.09 27.34 -5.42
CA MET A 239 36.71 27.34 -6.84
C MET A 239 35.20 27.58 -6.98
N PRO A 240 34.74 28.18 -8.09
CA PRO A 240 33.32 28.22 -8.39
C PRO A 240 32.80 26.79 -8.60
N ARG A 241 31.65 26.46 -8.01
CA ARG A 241 31.04 25.12 -8.09
C ARG A 241 29.61 25.24 -8.61
N LYS A 242 29.24 24.32 -9.50
CA LYS A 242 27.91 24.25 -10.12
C LYS A 242 27.34 22.85 -9.86
N PRO A 243 26.55 22.66 -8.79
CA PRO A 243 25.94 21.35 -8.53
C PRO A 243 24.86 21.07 -9.58
N GLU A 244 24.66 19.79 -9.91
CA GLU A 244 23.69 19.41 -10.94
C GLU A 244 22.27 19.46 -10.38
N ALA A 245 21.31 19.97 -11.17
CA ALA A 245 19.90 19.97 -10.79
C ALA A 245 19.30 18.59 -10.96
N THR A 246 18.43 18.18 -10.03
CA THR A 246 17.88 16.81 -9.97
C THR A 246 16.36 16.76 -10.11
N CYS A 247 15.65 17.70 -9.48
CA CYS A 247 14.19 17.77 -9.49
C CYS A 247 13.69 19.20 -9.22
N LEU A 248 12.40 19.44 -9.47
CA LEU A 248 11.78 20.76 -9.32
C LEU A 248 10.35 20.64 -8.77
N ALA A 249 9.96 21.57 -7.90
CA ALA A 249 8.57 21.75 -7.45
C ALA A 249 8.17 23.23 -7.49
N ILE A 250 6.97 23.53 -7.98
CA ILE A 250 6.50 24.92 -8.17
C ILE A 250 5.56 25.29 -7.04
N HIS A 251 5.73 26.48 -6.46
CA HIS A 251 4.78 26.98 -5.47
C HIS A 251 3.38 27.07 -6.10
N PRO A 252 2.29 26.73 -5.39
CA PRO A 252 0.93 26.72 -5.92
C PRO A 252 0.46 28.05 -6.56
N ALA A 253 1.02 29.19 -6.15
CA ALA A 253 0.76 30.49 -6.79
C ALA A 253 1.41 30.65 -8.19
N GLY A 254 2.44 29.87 -8.51
CA GLY A 254 3.14 29.88 -9.81
C GLY A 254 4.25 30.91 -9.96
N HIS A 255 4.49 31.78 -8.96
CA HIS A 255 5.46 32.89 -9.09
C HIS A 255 6.90 32.54 -8.68
N PHE A 256 7.09 31.43 -7.99
CA PHE A 256 8.40 30.94 -7.55
C PHE A 256 8.37 29.42 -7.40
N PHE A 257 9.55 28.81 -7.33
CA PHE A 257 9.73 27.36 -7.33
C PHE A 257 10.99 26.95 -6.57
N ALA A 258 11.08 25.68 -6.23
CA ALA A 258 12.22 25.06 -5.55
C ALA A 258 12.89 24.06 -6.50
N VAL A 259 14.22 24.04 -6.47
CA VAL A 259 15.06 23.11 -7.26
C VAL A 259 15.95 22.34 -6.30
N GLY A 260 15.97 21.01 -6.45
CA GLY A 260 16.88 20.12 -5.75
C GLY A 260 18.18 19.90 -6.53
N TYR A 261 19.28 19.66 -5.81
CA TYR A 261 20.61 19.47 -6.40
C TYR A 261 21.33 18.24 -5.85
N THR A 262 22.39 17.81 -6.57
CA THR A 262 23.21 16.64 -6.23
C THR A 262 24.02 16.78 -4.95
N ASP A 263 24.31 18.00 -4.50
CA ASP A 263 25.01 18.28 -3.25
C ASP A 263 24.07 18.32 -2.03
N GLY A 264 22.78 18.03 -2.21
CA GLY A 264 21.77 18.06 -1.15
C GLY A 264 21.22 19.46 -0.87
N CYS A 265 21.54 20.47 -1.70
CA CYS A 265 20.95 21.80 -1.60
C CYS A 265 19.55 21.88 -2.23
N ILE A 266 18.76 22.81 -1.71
CA ILE A 266 17.50 23.27 -2.28
C ILE A 266 17.62 24.78 -2.54
N ALA A 267 17.46 25.19 -3.79
CA ALA A 267 17.43 26.60 -4.17
C ALA A 267 16.01 27.03 -4.55
N PHE A 268 15.56 28.14 -3.95
CA PHE A 268 14.28 28.77 -4.24
C PHE A 268 14.49 29.92 -5.23
N TRP A 269 13.72 29.95 -6.31
CA TRP A 269 13.85 30.91 -7.39
C TRP A 269 12.53 31.62 -7.65
N ALA A 270 12.59 32.93 -7.90
CA ALA A 270 11.45 33.66 -8.44
C ALA A 270 11.42 33.47 -9.96
N VAL A 271 10.23 33.28 -10.53
CA VAL A 271 10.09 33.09 -11.99
C VAL A 271 10.59 34.31 -12.76
N GLU A 272 10.47 35.51 -12.20
CA GLU A 272 10.88 36.76 -12.85
C GLU A 272 12.38 37.08 -12.72
N ASP A 273 13.11 36.38 -11.85
CA ASP A 273 14.51 36.68 -11.51
C ASP A 273 15.39 35.44 -11.75
N GLU A 274 16.06 35.41 -12.89
CA GLU A 274 16.93 34.30 -13.32
C GLU A 274 18.38 34.44 -12.84
N ASP A 275 18.77 35.64 -12.38
CA ASP A 275 20.15 35.95 -12.01
C ASP A 275 20.47 35.48 -10.59
N GLN A 276 19.51 35.56 -9.65
CA GLN A 276 19.77 35.24 -8.24
C GLN A 276 18.64 34.47 -7.52
N PRO A 277 18.96 33.35 -6.84
CA PRO A 277 17.98 32.62 -6.04
C PRO A 277 17.51 33.46 -4.84
N LEU A 278 16.25 33.28 -4.46
CA LEU A 278 15.64 33.87 -3.26
C LEU A 278 16.32 33.39 -1.98
N LEU A 279 16.64 32.09 -1.92
CA LEU A 279 17.27 31.40 -0.80
C LEU A 279 17.90 30.11 -1.32
N VAL A 280 19.10 29.76 -0.86
CA VAL A 280 19.68 28.43 -1.04
C VAL A 280 19.97 27.84 0.33
N ARG A 281 19.49 26.63 0.58
CA ARG A 281 19.60 25.98 1.89
C ARG A 281 19.89 24.48 1.77
N THR A 282 20.42 23.89 2.82
CA THR A 282 20.30 22.45 3.08
C THR A 282 19.11 22.22 4.02
N LEU A 283 18.92 20.99 4.51
CA LEU A 283 17.94 20.75 5.57
C LEU A 283 18.28 21.53 6.85
N ASP A 284 19.58 21.68 7.16
CA ASP A 284 20.08 22.22 8.42
C ASP A 284 20.53 23.69 8.35
N ASP A 285 21.10 24.11 7.22
CA ASP A 285 21.76 25.40 7.06
C ASP A 285 21.08 26.26 5.98
N GLN A 286 21.10 27.58 6.16
CA GLN A 286 20.55 28.56 5.20
C GLN A 286 21.65 29.41 4.57
N ASP A 287 21.34 30.02 3.42
CA ASP A 287 22.24 30.88 2.64
C ASP A 287 23.59 30.24 2.32
N VAL A 288 23.57 28.94 2.04
CA VAL A 288 24.80 28.16 1.80
C VAL A 288 25.53 28.54 0.51
N ASN A 289 24.88 29.33 -0.36
CA ASN A 289 25.49 29.92 -1.55
C ASN A 289 26.22 31.26 -1.27
N VAL A 290 26.14 31.79 -0.05
CA VAL A 290 26.76 33.07 0.34
C VAL A 290 28.08 32.80 1.08
N VAL A 291 29.09 33.62 0.80
CA VAL A 291 30.41 33.52 1.45
C VAL A 291 30.37 34.20 2.83
N ASP A 292 30.54 33.42 3.90
CA ASP A 292 30.87 33.96 5.22
C ASP A 292 32.40 33.95 5.41
N ALA A 293 33.01 35.12 5.24
CA ALA A 293 34.46 35.27 5.34
C ALA A 293 35.01 34.84 6.72
N ALA A 294 34.27 35.07 7.80
CA ALA A 294 34.73 34.74 9.15
C ALA A 294 34.74 33.22 9.38
N GLN A 295 33.69 32.53 8.95
CA GLN A 295 33.65 31.06 9.03
C GLN A 295 34.67 30.39 8.11
N LEU A 296 34.86 30.95 6.91
CA LEU A 296 35.86 30.48 5.95
C LEU A 296 37.29 30.61 6.49
N GLU A 297 37.65 31.76 7.07
CA GLU A 297 38.96 32.00 7.71
C GLU A 297 39.21 30.99 8.84
N VAL A 298 38.25 30.79 9.73
CA VAL A 298 38.35 29.81 10.83
C VAL A 298 38.59 28.39 10.30
N HIS A 299 37.98 28.03 9.17
CA HIS A 299 38.18 26.71 8.57
C HIS A 299 39.56 26.55 7.93
N LEU A 300 40.03 27.57 7.20
CA LEU A 300 41.35 27.59 6.57
C LEU A 300 42.49 27.56 7.61
N ASP A 301 42.34 28.29 8.71
CA ASP A 301 43.32 28.35 9.81
C ASP A 301 43.45 27.04 10.58
N ARG A 302 42.38 26.24 10.64
CA ARG A 302 42.39 24.89 11.22
C ARG A 302 42.97 23.83 10.28
N GLY A 303 43.61 24.23 9.18
CA GLY A 303 44.24 23.32 8.24
C GLY A 303 43.29 22.38 7.50
N GLY A 304 41.98 22.70 7.45
CA GLY A 304 40.97 21.87 6.78
C GLY A 304 40.65 20.55 7.49
N GLU A 305 40.85 20.45 8.81
CA GLU A 305 40.68 19.20 9.58
C GLU A 305 39.24 18.63 9.60
N LYS A 306 38.21 19.40 9.19
CA LYS A 306 36.82 18.92 9.17
C LYS A 306 36.50 18.30 7.80
N ALA A 307 36.29 16.98 7.77
CA ALA A 307 35.89 16.26 6.56
C ALA A 307 34.61 16.88 5.92
N PRO A 308 34.47 16.84 4.58
CA PRO A 308 33.28 17.33 3.91
C PRO A 308 32.04 16.60 4.42
N VAL A 309 30.94 17.33 4.56
CA VAL A 309 29.66 16.74 4.94
C VAL A 309 29.15 15.95 3.76
N GLN A 310 28.94 14.64 3.93
CA GLN A 310 28.40 13.79 2.88
C GLN A 310 26.87 13.76 3.02
N ARG A 311 26.18 14.28 2.01
CA ARG A 311 24.71 14.33 1.94
C ARG A 311 24.19 13.51 0.77
N GLU A 312 22.96 13.06 0.90
CA GLU A 312 22.21 12.54 -0.23
C GLU A 312 21.82 13.68 -1.19
N PRO A 313 21.82 13.45 -2.52
CA PRO A 313 21.12 14.31 -3.46
C PRO A 313 19.66 14.56 -3.05
N ILE A 314 19.09 15.68 -3.44
CA ILE A 314 17.64 15.84 -3.37
C ILE A 314 17.03 15.04 -4.51
N PHE A 315 16.35 13.93 -4.23
CA PHE A 315 15.82 13.03 -5.26
C PHE A 315 14.45 13.47 -5.79
N LYS A 316 13.59 14.03 -4.93
CA LYS A 316 12.22 14.42 -5.30
C LYS A 316 11.67 15.50 -4.39
N LEU A 317 10.95 16.46 -4.99
CA LEU A 317 10.25 17.55 -4.31
C LEU A 317 8.77 17.57 -4.71
N SER A 318 7.88 17.83 -3.74
CA SER A 318 6.46 18.09 -3.97
C SER A 318 6.00 19.28 -3.13
N TRP A 319 5.34 20.25 -3.75
CA TRP A 319 4.89 21.47 -3.07
C TRP A 319 3.36 21.48 -2.97
N CYS A 320 2.85 21.24 -1.77
CA CYS A 320 1.44 21.02 -1.49
C CYS A 320 0.73 22.32 -1.08
N SER A 321 -0.54 22.45 -1.44
CA SER A 321 -1.45 23.48 -0.90
C SER A 321 -2.68 22.85 -0.28
N PHE A 322 -3.36 23.62 0.57
CA PHE A 322 -4.57 23.21 1.29
C PHE A 322 -5.70 24.22 1.08
N PRO A 323 -6.96 23.83 1.29
CA PRO A 323 -8.11 24.74 1.26
C PRO A 323 -8.23 25.57 2.56
N ASN A 324 -7.10 26.09 3.05
CA ASN A 324 -6.98 26.82 4.32
C ASN A 324 -7.04 28.35 4.17
N SER A 325 -7.19 28.87 2.95
CA SER A 325 -7.22 30.31 2.67
C SER A 325 -8.24 30.66 1.59
N SER A 326 -8.80 31.87 1.70
CA SER A 326 -9.65 32.48 0.67
C SER A 326 -8.84 33.25 -0.39
N ASP A 327 -7.55 33.51 -0.14
CA ASP A 327 -6.67 34.13 -1.13
C ASP A 327 -6.39 33.13 -2.27
N PRO A 328 -6.57 33.51 -3.55
CA PRO A 328 -6.36 32.61 -4.67
C PRO A 328 -4.91 32.14 -4.82
N ARG A 329 -3.93 32.79 -4.16
CA ARG A 329 -2.53 32.36 -4.07
C ARG A 329 -2.31 31.19 -3.10
N GLY A 330 -3.27 30.91 -2.22
CA GLY A 330 -3.22 29.86 -1.20
C GLY A 330 -2.91 30.37 0.20
N GLY A 331 -3.06 29.49 1.20
CA GLY A 331 -2.60 29.74 2.57
C GLY A 331 -1.24 29.09 2.80
N ASP A 332 -1.04 28.55 4.00
CA ASP A 332 0.17 27.79 4.31
C ASP A 332 0.31 26.58 3.38
N THR A 333 1.55 26.27 3.03
CA THR A 333 1.91 25.21 2.09
C THR A 333 2.87 24.23 2.74
N VAL A 334 3.03 23.04 2.17
CA VAL A 334 4.02 22.06 2.67
C VAL A 334 4.95 21.66 1.54
N LEU A 335 6.26 21.76 1.76
CA LEU A 335 7.27 21.22 0.86
C LEU A 335 7.76 19.87 1.39
N THR A 336 7.48 18.81 0.63
CA THR A 336 7.91 17.44 0.93
C THR A 336 9.16 17.09 0.14
N ILE A 337 10.16 16.54 0.82
CA ILE A 337 11.54 16.40 0.36
C ILE A 337 12.02 14.96 0.60
N LEU A 338 12.43 14.29 -0.47
CA LEU A 338 13.16 13.02 -0.41
C LEU A 338 14.65 13.28 -0.69
N GLY A 339 15.54 12.86 0.21
CA GLY A 339 16.98 13.10 0.17
C GLY A 339 17.43 14.35 0.94
N GLY A 340 18.70 14.72 0.82
CA GLY A 340 19.32 15.86 1.52
C GLY A 340 19.79 15.61 2.96
N SER A 341 19.39 14.47 3.54
CA SER A 341 19.85 14.00 4.85
C SER A 341 21.33 13.64 4.84
N HIS A 342 21.96 13.57 6.02
CA HIS A 342 23.32 13.07 6.13
C HIS A 342 23.32 11.55 5.92
N VAL A 343 24.32 11.00 5.24
CA VAL A 343 24.40 9.56 4.95
C VAL A 343 24.30 8.63 6.19
N PRO A 344 24.76 8.99 7.41
CA PRO A 344 24.56 8.15 8.61
C PRO A 344 23.18 8.29 9.27
N ASP A 345 22.32 9.20 8.81
CA ASP A 345 21.00 9.42 9.42
C ASP A 345 20.00 8.32 9.03
N SER A 346 18.93 8.20 9.80
CA SER A 346 17.82 7.28 9.51
C SER A 346 17.19 7.58 8.14
N ALA A 347 16.79 6.56 7.40
CA ALA A 347 16.10 6.72 6.12
C ALA A 347 14.68 7.26 6.33
N GLY A 348 14.28 8.22 5.50
CA GLY A 348 12.96 8.84 5.62
C GLY A 348 12.69 9.98 4.65
N VAL A 349 11.61 10.71 4.91
CA VAL A 349 11.14 11.85 4.10
C VAL A 349 10.89 13.05 5.00
N THR A 350 11.40 14.21 4.61
CA THR A 350 11.23 15.46 5.36
C THR A 350 10.06 16.27 4.79
N SER A 351 9.20 16.81 5.65
CA SER A 351 8.17 17.77 5.27
C SER A 351 8.37 19.08 6.01
N MET A 352 8.30 20.20 5.30
CA MET A 352 8.46 21.55 5.86
C MET A 352 7.15 22.33 5.70
N LEU A 353 6.58 22.82 6.80
CA LEU A 353 5.45 23.74 6.79
C LEU A 353 5.96 25.14 6.44
N LEU A 354 5.40 25.74 5.40
CA LEU A 354 5.81 27.02 4.84
C LEU A 354 4.66 28.03 4.94
N PRO A 355 4.91 29.25 5.46
CA PRO A 355 3.88 30.28 5.61
C PRO A 355 3.26 30.74 4.28
N ALA A 356 2.02 31.21 4.34
CA ALA A 356 1.32 31.77 3.19
C ALA A 356 2.08 32.93 2.49
N PHE A 357 2.10 32.90 1.15
CA PHE A 357 2.65 33.99 0.33
C PHE A 357 1.64 35.13 0.14
N ASN A 358 1.66 36.11 1.05
CA ASN A 358 0.78 37.27 1.04
C ASN A 358 1.55 38.60 1.01
N PRO A 359 2.17 38.98 -0.13
CA PRO A 359 2.86 40.26 -0.24
C PRO A 359 1.90 41.44 -0.09
N SER A 360 2.38 42.50 0.56
CA SER A 360 1.72 43.80 0.58
C SER A 360 1.72 44.44 -0.81
N ALA A 361 0.82 45.41 -1.05
CA ALA A 361 0.79 46.14 -2.32
C ALA A 361 2.15 46.84 -2.56
N PRO A 362 2.83 46.59 -3.69
CA PRO A 362 4.15 47.14 -3.94
C PRO A 362 4.08 48.66 -4.14
N PRO A 363 5.00 49.45 -3.56
CA PRO A 363 5.15 50.86 -3.93
C PRO A 363 5.58 51.01 -5.41
N MET A 364 5.32 52.18 -6.02
CA MET A 364 5.66 52.43 -7.43
C MET A 364 7.16 52.23 -7.68
N SER A 365 7.52 51.32 -8.61
CA SER A 365 8.91 51.08 -9.02
C SER A 365 9.37 52.05 -10.12
N SER A 366 10.68 52.31 -10.18
CA SER A 366 11.31 53.13 -11.23
C SER A 366 11.61 52.35 -12.53
N ASN A 367 11.70 51.01 -12.44
CA ASN A 367 11.91 50.10 -13.56
C ASN A 367 10.80 49.03 -13.59
N PRO A 368 10.04 48.89 -14.69
CA PRO A 368 8.93 47.94 -14.80
C PRO A 368 9.34 46.52 -15.24
N MET A 369 10.64 46.16 -15.21
CA MET A 369 11.14 44.85 -15.67
C MET A 369 11.75 43.99 -14.54
N ASP A 370 12.09 44.57 -13.38
CA ASP A 370 12.86 43.90 -12.32
C ASP A 370 12.00 43.62 -11.09
N LEU A 371 12.05 42.39 -10.55
CA LEU A 371 11.27 41.95 -9.37
C LEU A 371 11.38 42.96 -8.21
N HIS A 372 10.24 43.47 -7.74
CA HIS A 372 10.24 44.49 -6.69
C HIS A 372 10.85 43.96 -5.38
N PRO A 373 11.73 44.73 -4.68
CA PRO A 373 12.41 44.26 -3.47
C PRO A 373 11.50 43.77 -2.35
N GLU A 374 10.37 44.45 -2.10
CA GLU A 374 9.38 44.01 -1.09
C GLU A 374 8.69 42.70 -1.48
N THR A 375 8.47 42.49 -2.77
CA THR A 375 7.90 41.24 -3.29
C THR A 375 8.90 40.11 -3.14
N ARG A 376 10.17 40.35 -3.50
CA ARG A 376 11.28 39.41 -3.30
C ARG A 376 11.42 39.03 -1.82
N LYS A 377 11.33 40.02 -0.92
CA LYS A 377 11.36 39.81 0.53
C LYS A 377 10.18 38.95 1.00
N ALA A 378 8.96 39.24 0.54
CA ALA A 378 7.78 38.44 0.87
C ALA A 378 7.90 36.99 0.38
N MET A 379 8.41 36.77 -0.84
CA MET A 379 8.68 35.43 -1.36
C MET A 379 9.71 34.69 -0.48
N ARG A 380 10.82 35.36 -0.13
CA ARG A 380 11.85 34.79 0.74
C ARG A 380 11.29 34.44 2.13
N SER A 381 10.44 35.28 2.70
CA SER A 381 9.78 34.99 3.99
C SER A 381 8.84 33.78 3.90
N SER A 382 8.13 33.58 2.78
CA SER A 382 7.23 32.42 2.61
C SER A 382 7.94 31.08 2.41
N VAL A 383 9.25 31.06 2.18
CA VAL A 383 10.05 29.81 2.05
C VAL A 383 10.89 29.51 3.29
N GLN A 384 10.72 30.28 4.36
CA GLN A 384 11.26 29.98 5.68
C GLN A 384 10.28 29.08 6.43
N PRO A 385 10.65 27.84 6.79
CA PRO A 385 9.73 26.93 7.43
C PRO A 385 9.36 27.39 8.84
N SER A 386 8.07 27.31 9.16
CA SER A 386 7.56 27.52 10.50
C SER A 386 7.68 26.27 11.35
N ASP A 387 7.53 25.09 10.75
CA ASP A 387 7.69 23.78 11.39
C ASP A 387 8.23 22.75 10.38
N SER A 388 8.77 21.64 10.90
CA SER A 388 9.29 20.53 10.10
C SER A 388 9.04 19.19 10.75
N TYR A 389 8.69 18.20 9.95
CA TYR A 389 8.46 16.82 10.40
C TYR A 389 9.28 15.84 9.57
N PHE A 390 9.89 14.86 10.23
CA PHE A 390 10.67 13.81 9.60
C PHE A 390 9.94 12.47 9.71
N TYR A 391 9.47 11.93 8.58
CA TYR A 391 8.89 10.60 8.50
C TYR A 391 10.00 9.55 8.47
N SER A 392 10.31 8.97 9.63
CA SER A 392 11.26 7.87 9.73
C SER A 392 10.65 6.58 9.19
N THR A 393 11.45 5.79 8.48
CA THR A 393 11.05 4.49 7.92
C THR A 393 12.04 3.40 8.31
N ASN A 394 11.63 2.13 8.23
CA ASN A 394 12.46 0.99 8.63
C ASN A 394 13.50 0.57 7.55
N GLY A 395 13.54 1.25 6.41
CA GLY A 395 14.42 0.93 5.30
C GLY A 395 14.53 2.09 4.31
N LEU A 396 15.36 1.93 3.28
CA LEU A 396 15.66 3.03 2.36
C LEU A 396 14.44 3.38 1.49
N VAL A 397 13.97 4.63 1.59
CA VAL A 397 12.86 5.14 0.78
C VAL A 397 13.32 5.35 -0.66
N GLN A 398 12.67 4.67 -1.59
CA GLN A 398 12.94 4.71 -3.03
C GLN A 398 12.10 5.78 -3.74
N ASP A 399 10.85 5.94 -3.33
CA ASP A 399 9.94 6.96 -3.85
C ASP A 399 8.78 7.22 -2.86
N TYR A 400 8.05 8.31 -3.06
CA TYR A 400 6.80 8.61 -2.38
C TYR A 400 5.70 9.09 -3.32
N LEU A 401 4.44 8.89 -2.92
CA LEU A 401 3.26 9.40 -3.60
C LEU A 401 2.32 10.10 -2.60
N LEU A 402 2.02 11.37 -2.85
CA LEU A 402 0.97 12.08 -2.13
C LEU A 402 -0.39 11.67 -2.69
N ILE A 403 -1.40 11.53 -1.82
CA ILE A 403 -2.75 11.12 -2.19
C ILE A 403 -3.71 12.30 -1.97
N PRO A 404 -4.09 13.03 -3.03
CA PRO A 404 -5.10 14.09 -2.96
C PRO A 404 -6.46 13.58 -2.53
N ARG A 405 -7.23 14.43 -1.84
CA ARG A 405 -8.62 14.10 -1.49
C ARG A 405 -9.54 13.99 -2.69
N SER A 406 -9.42 14.85 -3.69
CA SER A 406 -10.36 14.86 -4.83
C SER A 406 -9.93 15.63 -6.08
N GLU A 407 -8.88 16.43 -6.03
CA GLU A 407 -8.53 17.32 -7.14
C GLU A 407 -7.13 17.04 -7.67
N PRO A 408 -6.91 17.13 -9.00
CA PRO A 408 -5.62 16.84 -9.62
C PRO A 408 -4.70 18.08 -9.76
N HIS A 409 -5.05 19.19 -9.11
CA HIS A 409 -4.29 20.43 -9.23
C HIS A 409 -2.87 20.32 -8.67
N PHE A 410 -1.99 21.19 -9.16
CA PHE A 410 -0.61 21.30 -8.69
C PHE A 410 0.17 19.98 -8.77
N SER A 411 0.08 19.29 -9.91
CA SER A 411 0.69 17.96 -10.13
C SER A 411 0.22 16.89 -9.14
N GLY A 412 -1.05 16.96 -8.71
CA GLY A 412 -1.59 16.05 -7.71
C GLY A 412 -1.11 16.34 -6.29
N ALA A 413 -0.78 17.59 -5.97
CA ALA A 413 -0.36 18.02 -4.64
C ALA A 413 -1.37 18.96 -3.95
N PHE A 414 -2.60 19.06 -4.46
CA PHE A 414 -3.67 19.81 -3.78
C PHE A 414 -4.39 18.96 -2.72
N ASP A 415 -4.45 19.46 -1.50
CA ASP A 415 -5.12 18.86 -0.34
C ASP A 415 -4.86 17.34 -0.18
N PRO A 416 -3.58 16.91 -0.12
CA PRO A 416 -3.26 15.52 0.17
C PRO A 416 -3.64 15.17 1.61
N PHE A 417 -4.25 13.99 1.79
CA PHE A 417 -4.63 13.47 3.12
C PHE A 417 -3.75 12.29 3.57
N ALA A 418 -2.94 11.76 2.66
CA ALA A 418 -2.06 10.63 2.91
C ALA A 418 -0.77 10.75 2.07
N ILE A 419 0.28 10.12 2.56
CA ILE A 419 1.55 9.92 1.85
C ILE A 419 1.87 8.43 1.84
N LEU A 420 2.17 7.88 0.66
CA LEU A 420 2.60 6.49 0.49
C LEU A 420 4.10 6.46 0.18
N PHE A 421 4.85 5.62 0.87
CA PHE A 421 6.27 5.37 0.60
C PHE A 421 6.45 4.04 -0.10
N VAL A 422 7.32 4.02 -1.11
CA VAL A 422 7.96 2.80 -1.59
C VAL A 422 9.32 2.74 -0.92
N TYR A 423 9.56 1.76 -0.06
CA TYR A 423 10.85 1.60 0.60
C TYR A 423 11.36 0.16 0.51
N GLU A 424 12.65 -0.01 0.69
CA GLU A 424 13.31 -1.30 0.74
C GLU A 424 13.09 -1.95 2.11
N GLY A 425 12.14 -2.88 2.16
CA GLY A 425 11.79 -3.62 3.38
C GLY A 425 12.73 -4.81 3.64
N GLN A 426 12.25 -5.75 4.45
CA GLN A 426 13.02 -6.95 4.74
C GLN A 426 13.31 -7.77 3.48
N ARG A 427 14.49 -8.44 3.46
CA ARG A 427 14.99 -9.24 2.33
C ARG A 427 15.16 -8.43 1.01
N GLN A 428 15.39 -7.12 1.10
CA GLN A 428 15.66 -6.21 -0.03
C GLN A 428 14.51 -6.10 -1.04
N ILE A 429 13.28 -6.35 -0.60
CA ILE A 429 12.09 -6.21 -1.44
C ILE A 429 11.51 -4.82 -1.25
N ARG A 430 11.13 -4.18 -2.35
CA ARG A 430 10.41 -2.91 -2.32
C ARG A 430 8.93 -3.13 -1.98
N VAL A 431 8.47 -2.46 -0.94
CA VAL A 431 7.12 -2.55 -0.39
C VAL A 431 6.50 -1.16 -0.17
N VAL A 432 5.20 -1.11 0.14
CA VAL A 432 4.44 0.15 0.25
C VAL A 432 3.92 0.37 1.67
N GLU A 433 4.17 1.53 2.26
CA GLU A 433 3.57 1.90 3.55
C GLU A 433 2.93 3.29 3.45
N GLY A 434 1.81 3.48 4.14
CA GLY A 434 1.06 4.72 4.09
C GLY A 434 1.04 5.42 5.44
N TYR A 435 1.10 6.75 5.44
CA TYR A 435 0.97 7.58 6.64
C TYR A 435 -0.03 8.71 6.41
N GLN A 436 -0.63 9.17 7.51
CA GLN A 436 -1.44 10.38 7.53
C GLN A 436 -0.62 11.59 7.05
N PHE A 437 -1.25 12.44 6.23
CA PHE A 437 -0.65 13.67 5.73
C PHE A 437 -1.71 14.81 5.72
N PRO A 438 -1.33 16.08 5.94
CA PRO A 438 -0.06 16.52 6.50
C PRO A 438 0.15 15.94 7.92
N PRO A 439 1.38 16.01 8.47
CA PRO A 439 1.62 15.65 9.86
C PRO A 439 0.62 16.34 10.81
N PRO A 440 0.04 15.64 11.80
CA PRO A 440 -0.89 16.25 12.75
C PRO A 440 -0.32 17.48 13.46
N SER A 441 1.00 17.52 13.70
CA SER A 441 1.69 18.68 14.28
C SER A 441 1.48 19.98 13.49
N PHE A 442 1.32 19.90 12.17
CA PHE A 442 1.13 21.08 11.30
C PHE A 442 -0.29 21.65 11.37
N LEU A 443 -1.24 20.93 11.96
CA LEU A 443 -2.64 21.36 12.07
C LEU A 443 -2.94 22.08 13.39
N ARG A 444 -1.96 22.23 14.29
CA ARG A 444 -2.13 23.07 15.48
C ARG A 444 -2.28 24.53 15.03
N ALA A 445 -3.48 25.08 15.22
CA ALA A 445 -3.61 26.52 15.35
C ALA A 445 -2.88 26.92 16.64
N ASP A 446 -1.97 27.89 16.54
CA ASP A 446 -1.60 28.67 17.71
C ASP A 446 -2.91 29.20 18.29
N VAL A 447 -3.31 28.66 19.44
CA VAL A 447 -4.23 29.36 20.33
C VAL A 447 -3.42 30.55 20.82
N GLU A 448 -3.29 31.59 20.00
CA GLU A 448 -2.97 32.90 20.50
C GLU A 448 -4.00 33.15 21.60
N GLU A 449 -3.52 33.45 22.80
CA GLU A 449 -4.30 34.04 23.87
C GLU A 449 -4.85 35.38 23.39
N GLU A 450 -5.79 35.37 22.44
CA GLU A 450 -6.68 36.50 22.26
C GLU A 450 -7.47 36.59 23.55
N THR A 451 -7.04 37.50 24.41
CA THR A 451 -7.81 38.06 25.52
C THR A 451 -9.07 38.72 24.94
N SER A 452 -9.98 37.92 24.39
CA SER A 452 -11.30 38.34 23.96
C SER A 452 -12.22 38.09 25.14
N SER A 453 -12.61 39.18 25.77
CA SER A 453 -13.49 39.23 26.93
C SER A 453 -14.90 38.76 26.57
N LYS A 454 -15.16 37.45 26.61
CA LYS A 454 -16.50 36.88 26.76
C LYS A 454 -16.43 35.62 27.63
N PRO A 455 -17.35 35.44 28.60
CA PRO A 455 -17.38 34.23 29.42
C PRO A 455 -18.01 33.11 28.60
N ASN A 456 -17.21 32.37 27.84
CA ASN A 456 -17.60 31.05 27.37
C ASN A 456 -17.22 30.01 28.43
N ASP A 457 -18.04 28.97 28.52
CA ASP A 457 -18.04 27.98 29.59
C ASP A 457 -16.67 27.32 29.77
N ALA A 458 -16.08 27.43 30.96
CA ALA A 458 -14.82 26.79 31.35
C ALA A 458 -14.80 25.25 31.17
N LEU A 459 -15.96 24.64 30.89
CA LEU A 459 -16.11 23.23 30.57
C LEU A 459 -15.74 22.90 29.12
N ASP A 460 -16.02 23.81 28.17
CA ASP A 460 -15.68 23.64 26.76
C ASP A 460 -14.17 23.88 26.55
N ASP A 461 -13.60 24.90 27.20
CA ASP A 461 -12.15 25.13 27.21
C ASP A 461 -11.38 23.94 27.80
N LEU A 462 -11.90 23.34 28.88
CA LEU A 462 -11.31 22.13 29.47
C LEU A 462 -11.47 20.91 28.55
N ALA A 463 -12.59 20.78 27.84
CA ALA A 463 -12.82 19.69 26.90
C ALA A 463 -11.90 19.79 25.67
N ASP A 464 -11.68 20.99 25.14
CA ASP A 464 -10.79 21.22 24.02
C ASP A 464 -9.30 21.12 24.43
N THR A 465 -8.97 21.53 25.66
CA THR A 465 -7.64 21.27 26.25
C THR A 465 -7.40 19.78 26.50
N LEU A 466 -8.41 19.04 26.96
CA LEU A 466 -8.29 17.58 27.15
C LEU A 466 -8.21 16.83 25.82
N ARG A 467 -8.91 17.32 24.76
CA ARG A 467 -8.78 16.79 23.39
C ARG A 467 -7.40 17.07 22.80
N SER A 468 -6.85 18.28 23.00
CA SER A 468 -5.51 18.61 22.52
C SER A 468 -4.39 17.86 23.26
N MET A 469 -4.61 17.52 24.54
CA MET A 469 -3.73 16.63 25.32
C MET A 469 -3.85 15.14 24.94
N GLN A 470 -4.88 14.72 24.21
CA GLN A 470 -5.12 13.33 23.81
C GLN A 470 -4.66 13.00 22.38
N MET A 471 -4.41 14.00 21.53
CA MET A 471 -3.96 13.79 20.16
C MET A 471 -2.44 13.63 20.14
N SER A 472 -1.96 12.47 19.67
CA SER A 472 -0.53 12.26 19.40
C SER A 472 -0.11 13.14 18.24
N ASP A 473 1.05 13.80 18.36
CA ASP A 473 1.63 14.62 17.29
C ASP A 473 2.24 13.75 16.16
N GLU A 474 2.35 12.43 16.38
CA GLU A 474 2.84 11.48 15.39
C GLU A 474 1.75 11.09 14.36
N PRO A 475 2.03 11.22 13.05
CA PRO A 475 1.16 10.74 11.98
C PRO A 475 0.87 9.25 12.14
N HIS A 476 -0.39 8.87 12.04
CA HIS A 476 -0.76 7.46 12.11
C HIS A 476 -0.41 6.73 10.80
N THR A 477 0.07 5.49 10.92
CA THR A 477 0.19 4.56 9.79
C THR A 477 -1.21 4.20 9.28
N LEU A 478 -1.37 4.20 7.96
CA LEU A 478 -2.62 3.90 7.28
C LEU A 478 -2.75 2.41 6.96
N HIS A 479 -3.95 1.89 7.12
CA HIS A 479 -4.36 0.59 6.60
C HIS A 479 -4.51 0.68 5.09
N LEU A 480 -3.58 0.02 4.39
CA LEU A 480 -3.63 -0.16 2.95
C LEU A 480 -4.62 -1.29 2.59
N PRO A 481 -5.19 -1.28 1.36
CA PRO A 481 -5.99 -2.40 0.85
C PRO A 481 -5.28 -3.74 1.02
N GLY A 482 -6.02 -4.83 1.25
CA GLY A 482 -5.45 -6.13 1.65
C GLY A 482 -4.41 -6.72 0.69
N VAL A 483 -4.53 -6.41 -0.60
CA VAL A 483 -3.55 -6.77 -1.64
C VAL A 483 -2.17 -6.17 -1.32
N LEU A 484 -2.14 -4.93 -0.84
CA LEU A 484 -0.91 -4.22 -0.48
C LEU A 484 -0.40 -4.53 0.92
N SER A 485 -1.29 -4.58 1.91
CA SER A 485 -0.90 -4.70 3.33
C SER A 485 -0.05 -5.95 3.60
N ASN A 486 -0.39 -7.05 2.94
CA ASN A 486 0.30 -8.34 3.06
C ASN A 486 1.69 -8.32 2.40
N GLY A 487 1.84 -7.62 1.27
CA GLY A 487 3.14 -7.42 0.63
C GLY A 487 4.10 -6.66 1.52
N SER A 488 3.61 -5.61 2.19
CA SER A 488 4.44 -4.72 3.01
C SER A 488 4.84 -5.26 4.36
N SER A 489 4.00 -6.11 4.95
CA SER A 489 4.31 -6.77 6.22
C SER A 489 5.24 -7.98 6.04
N GLY A 490 5.40 -8.46 4.79
CA GLY A 490 6.27 -9.58 4.44
C GLY A 490 5.66 -10.93 4.80
N LEU A 491 4.58 -11.31 4.10
CA LEU A 491 3.83 -12.53 4.34
C LEU A 491 4.71 -13.80 4.27
N SER A 492 4.70 -14.60 5.34
CA SER A 492 5.61 -15.74 5.53
C SER A 492 4.89 -17.09 5.65
N ASP A 493 3.76 -17.13 6.34
CA ASP A 493 2.91 -18.32 6.48
C ASP A 493 1.43 -17.91 6.65
N GLY A 494 0.53 -18.88 6.51
CA GLY A 494 -0.88 -18.65 6.75
C GLY A 494 -1.72 -19.92 6.86
N GLN A 495 -2.89 -19.77 7.46
CA GLN A 495 -3.85 -20.86 7.65
C GLN A 495 -5.29 -20.38 7.49
N LEU A 496 -6.15 -21.27 6.98
CA LEU A 496 -7.59 -21.06 6.92
C LEU A 496 -8.27 -21.71 8.12
N LYS A 497 -9.10 -20.94 8.84
CA LYS A 497 -9.85 -21.43 10.00
C LYS A 497 -11.34 -21.24 9.79
N ARG A 498 -12.11 -22.33 9.88
CA ARG A 498 -13.58 -22.28 9.98
C ARG A 498 -13.99 -21.89 11.40
N LEU A 499 -14.96 -20.99 11.50
CA LEU A 499 -15.55 -20.60 12.78
C LEU A 499 -17.04 -20.98 12.85
N SER A 500 -17.54 -21.13 14.09
CA SER A 500 -18.98 -21.13 14.34
C SER A 500 -19.56 -19.74 14.04
N ARG A 501 -20.87 -19.66 13.77
CA ARG A 501 -21.54 -18.36 13.55
C ARG A 501 -21.45 -17.45 14.77
N ASP A 502 -21.57 -18.02 15.98
CA ASP A 502 -21.50 -17.29 17.23
C ASP A 502 -20.09 -16.70 17.43
N SER A 503 -19.06 -17.55 17.29
CA SER A 503 -17.65 -17.15 17.44
C SER A 503 -17.26 -16.09 16.41
N TYR A 504 -17.69 -16.26 15.15
CA TYR A 504 -17.48 -15.29 14.09
C TYR A 504 -18.11 -13.93 14.44
N GLN A 505 -19.36 -13.91 14.89
CA GLN A 505 -20.05 -12.67 15.27
C GLN A 505 -19.30 -11.95 16.40
N THR A 506 -18.84 -12.67 17.43
CA THR A 506 -18.02 -12.08 18.50
C THR A 506 -16.72 -11.49 17.96
N LEU A 507 -16.07 -12.17 17.01
CA LEU A 507 -14.80 -11.72 16.43
C LEU A 507 -14.97 -10.41 15.63
N VAL A 508 -15.99 -10.34 14.76
CA VAL A 508 -16.22 -9.18 13.89
C VAL A 508 -16.99 -8.02 14.55
N GLN A 509 -17.56 -8.23 15.74
CA GLN A 509 -18.30 -7.19 16.49
C GLN A 509 -17.42 -5.99 16.86
N GLY A 510 -17.84 -4.77 16.51
CA GLY A 510 -17.14 -3.52 16.85
C GLY A 510 -16.92 -2.66 15.60
N SER A 511 -16.87 -1.33 15.77
CA SER A 511 -16.58 -0.43 14.65
C SER A 511 -15.13 -0.62 14.22
N MET A 512 -14.89 -0.72 12.91
CA MET A 512 -13.57 -0.45 12.36
C MET A 512 -13.33 1.06 12.44
N ASP A 513 -12.09 1.46 12.70
CA ASP A 513 -11.69 2.86 12.63
C ASP A 513 -11.40 3.23 11.18
N ASP A 514 -12.43 3.68 10.46
CA ASP A 514 -12.34 4.07 9.06
C ASP A 514 -11.39 5.26 8.83
N THR A 515 -11.02 5.99 9.89
CA THR A 515 -10.12 7.16 9.79
C THR A 515 -8.69 6.80 9.41
N ARG A 516 -8.29 5.55 9.66
CA ARG A 516 -6.94 5.03 9.35
C ARG A 516 -6.87 4.30 8.02
N THR A 517 -7.97 4.19 7.27
CA THR A 517 -7.99 3.40 6.03
C THR A 517 -7.75 4.29 4.80
N LEU A 518 -6.95 3.79 3.85
CA LEU A 518 -6.80 4.44 2.55
C LEU A 518 -8.09 4.28 1.73
N ASN A 519 -8.98 5.26 1.82
CA ASN A 519 -10.30 5.21 1.21
C ASN A 519 -10.29 5.48 -0.30
N LEU A 520 -10.20 4.41 -1.09
CA LEU A 520 -10.27 4.46 -2.56
C LEU A 520 -11.73 4.44 -3.05
N ARG A 521 -12.02 5.18 -4.13
CA ARG A 521 -13.41 5.47 -4.56
C ARG A 521 -13.73 5.01 -5.98
N ALA A 522 -12.73 4.54 -6.73
CA ALA A 522 -12.87 4.24 -8.14
C ALA A 522 -13.51 2.88 -8.40
N GLY A 523 -14.29 2.81 -9.47
CA GLY A 523 -14.94 1.61 -9.98
C GLY A 523 -16.02 1.03 -9.06
N PHE A 524 -16.70 0.01 -9.58
CA PHE A 524 -17.60 -0.85 -8.80
C PHE A 524 -17.38 -2.30 -9.20
N ALA A 525 -17.51 -3.20 -8.23
CA ALA A 525 -17.42 -4.64 -8.44
C ALA A 525 -18.75 -5.31 -8.15
N TYR A 526 -19.13 -6.27 -9.00
CA TYR A 526 -20.38 -7.01 -8.88
C TYR A 526 -20.15 -8.51 -9.08
N LEU A 527 -21.00 -9.32 -8.46
CA LEU A 527 -21.14 -10.73 -8.84
C LEU A 527 -21.58 -10.84 -10.31
N LYS A 528 -20.91 -11.73 -11.06
CA LYS A 528 -21.30 -12.04 -12.45
C LYS A 528 -22.70 -12.65 -12.52
N MET A 529 -23.49 -12.23 -13.51
CA MET A 529 -24.88 -12.67 -13.73
C MET A 529 -25.07 -14.20 -13.71
N GLY A 530 -24.10 -14.97 -14.24
CA GLY A 530 -24.17 -16.43 -14.28
C GLY A 530 -24.12 -17.15 -12.93
N ASN A 531 -23.72 -16.47 -11.85
CA ASN A 531 -23.49 -17.08 -10.54
C ASN A 531 -24.56 -16.73 -9.50
N GLN A 532 -25.67 -16.11 -9.90
CA GLN A 532 -26.70 -15.65 -8.95
C GLN A 532 -27.35 -16.80 -8.18
N SER A 533 -27.50 -17.96 -8.81
CA SER A 533 -28.10 -19.14 -8.17
C SER A 533 -27.20 -19.71 -7.07
N GLU A 534 -25.89 -19.72 -7.32
CA GLU A 534 -24.84 -20.16 -6.41
C GLU A 534 -24.65 -19.19 -5.24
N ALA A 535 -24.71 -17.88 -5.50
CA ALA A 535 -24.60 -16.86 -4.47
C ALA A 535 -25.72 -16.92 -3.41
N GLY A 536 -26.92 -17.36 -3.79
CA GLY A 536 -28.00 -17.63 -2.83
C GLY A 536 -27.62 -18.71 -1.81
N ILE A 537 -26.78 -19.67 -2.21
CA ILE A 537 -26.35 -20.80 -1.38
C ILE A 537 -25.10 -20.44 -0.56
N SER A 538 -24.27 -19.50 -1.02
CA SER A 538 -23.08 -19.03 -0.28
C SER A 538 -23.40 -18.53 1.14
N LYS A 539 -24.62 -18.06 1.40
CA LYS A 539 -25.09 -17.63 2.74
C LYS A 539 -25.15 -18.77 3.77
N TYR A 540 -25.20 -20.02 3.30
CA TYR A 540 -25.22 -21.21 4.16
C TYR A 540 -23.82 -21.78 4.40
N GLN A 541 -22.80 -21.29 3.70
CA GLN A 541 -21.42 -21.69 3.97
C GLN A 541 -20.98 -21.15 5.34
N PRO A 542 -20.15 -21.91 6.07
CA PRO A 542 -19.63 -21.44 7.34
C PRO A 542 -18.68 -20.26 7.15
N PRO A 543 -18.62 -19.33 8.11
CA PRO A 543 -17.67 -18.24 8.07
C PRO A 543 -16.24 -18.77 8.22
N ARG A 544 -15.29 -18.11 7.55
CA ARG A 544 -13.87 -18.48 7.57
C ARG A 544 -12.98 -17.27 7.73
N ILE A 545 -11.96 -17.43 8.56
CA ILE A 545 -10.93 -16.43 8.77
C ILE A 545 -9.62 -16.97 8.22
N LEU A 546 -8.96 -16.16 7.42
CA LEU A 546 -7.57 -16.34 7.00
C LEU A 546 -6.69 -15.70 8.07
N ILE A 547 -5.78 -16.47 8.66
CA ILE A 547 -4.81 -16.02 9.65
C ILE A 547 -3.44 -16.08 9.00
N THR A 548 -2.73 -14.96 8.97
CA THR A 548 -1.45 -14.81 8.28
C THR A 548 -0.36 -14.32 9.22
N THR A 549 0.87 -14.77 9.00
CA THR A 549 2.05 -14.37 9.78
C THR A 549 3.07 -13.66 8.90
N HIS A 550 3.70 -12.64 9.48
CA HIS A 550 4.47 -11.66 8.73
C HIS A 550 5.89 -11.53 9.29
N ALA A 551 6.85 -11.23 8.42
CA ALA A 551 8.26 -11.02 8.79
C ALA A 551 8.45 -9.79 9.72
N ALA A 552 7.50 -8.85 9.68
CA ALA A 552 7.40 -7.74 10.62
C ALA A 552 6.91 -8.13 12.04
N LEU A 553 6.79 -9.44 12.35
CA LEU A 553 6.29 -9.97 13.63
C LEU A 553 4.83 -9.58 13.93
N THR A 554 4.01 -9.54 12.89
CA THR A 554 2.57 -9.32 13.03
C THR A 554 1.78 -10.58 12.65
N VAL A 555 0.63 -10.77 13.30
CA VAL A 555 -0.39 -11.75 12.91
C VAL A 555 -1.62 -10.97 12.46
N GLN A 556 -2.04 -11.18 11.21
CA GLN A 556 -3.17 -10.48 10.61
C GLN A 556 -4.32 -11.45 10.33
N PHE A 557 -5.54 -10.94 10.46
CA PHE A 557 -6.78 -11.70 10.27
C PHE A 557 -7.56 -11.09 9.11
N SER A 558 -8.12 -11.93 8.24
CA SER A 558 -8.99 -11.46 7.16
C SER A 558 -10.19 -12.39 7.00
N ASP A 559 -11.37 -11.82 6.75
CA ASP A 559 -12.58 -12.57 6.50
C ASP A 559 -12.59 -13.10 5.06
N ALA A 560 -12.51 -14.43 4.92
CA ALA A 560 -12.53 -15.14 3.65
C ALA A 560 -13.90 -15.77 3.36
N SER A 561 -14.95 -15.33 4.06
CA SER A 561 -16.29 -15.90 3.96
C SER A 561 -16.96 -15.60 2.60
N ALA A 562 -17.59 -16.62 2.02
CA ALA A 562 -18.17 -16.53 0.68
C ALA A 562 -19.36 -15.56 0.57
N ASN A 563 -19.97 -15.17 1.69
CA ASN A 563 -21.06 -14.19 1.76
C ASN A 563 -20.64 -12.77 1.32
N LEU A 564 -19.35 -12.43 1.47
CA LEU A 564 -18.81 -11.13 1.03
C LEU A 564 -18.92 -10.90 -0.48
N LEU A 565 -19.01 -11.98 -1.26
CA LEU A 565 -19.03 -11.96 -2.72
C LEU A 565 -20.46 -12.02 -3.32
N THR A 566 -21.51 -11.90 -2.50
CA THR A 566 -22.89 -12.21 -2.93
C THR A 566 -23.64 -11.06 -3.59
N ASN A 567 -23.12 -9.83 -3.52
CA ASN A 567 -23.79 -8.65 -4.08
C ASN A 567 -23.72 -8.63 -5.62
N ALA A 568 -24.88 -8.45 -6.25
CA ALA A 568 -25.06 -8.34 -7.70
C ALA A 568 -25.75 -7.02 -8.06
N ARG A 569 -25.65 -6.60 -9.34
CA ARG A 569 -26.26 -5.35 -9.83
C ARG A 569 -27.74 -5.25 -9.41
N PRO A 570 -28.21 -4.08 -8.93
CA PRO A 570 -27.50 -2.79 -8.91
C PRO A 570 -26.58 -2.56 -7.69
N ASN A 571 -26.53 -3.49 -6.72
CA ASN A 571 -25.79 -3.30 -5.48
C ASN A 571 -24.34 -3.80 -5.64
N PRO A 572 -23.33 -2.94 -5.46
CA PRO A 572 -21.93 -3.35 -5.56
C PRO A 572 -21.50 -4.18 -4.35
N ILE A 573 -20.37 -4.88 -4.50
CA ILE A 573 -19.65 -5.49 -3.38
C ILE A 573 -19.19 -4.37 -2.43
N GLU A 574 -19.38 -4.59 -1.12
CA GLU A 574 -19.13 -3.59 -0.07
C GLU A 574 -17.85 -3.86 0.72
N PHE A 575 -17.28 -5.05 0.61
CA PHE A 575 -16.11 -5.49 1.37
C PHE A 575 -15.01 -6.02 0.44
N GLU A 576 -13.76 -5.86 0.85
CA GLU A 576 -12.63 -6.51 0.16
C GLU A 576 -12.74 -8.03 0.27
N TYR A 577 -12.00 -8.77 -0.54
CA TYR A 577 -12.00 -10.23 -0.47
C TYR A 577 -10.59 -10.82 -0.65
N PRO A 578 -9.99 -11.41 0.40
CA PRO A 578 -10.52 -11.48 1.78
C PRO A 578 -10.58 -10.08 2.42
N ASN A 579 -11.57 -9.84 3.30
CA ASN A 579 -11.75 -8.53 3.93
C ASN A 579 -10.81 -8.39 5.15
N PRO A 580 -9.83 -7.47 5.15
CA PRO A 580 -8.93 -7.30 6.28
C PRO A 580 -9.69 -6.91 7.56
N LEU A 581 -9.39 -7.59 8.68
CA LEU A 581 -9.94 -7.27 10.00
C LEU A 581 -8.86 -6.59 10.85
N THR A 582 -8.54 -5.34 10.51
CA THR A 582 -7.35 -4.63 11.02
C THR A 582 -7.33 -4.47 12.54
N ASN A 583 -8.50 -4.33 13.17
CA ASN A 583 -8.63 -4.28 14.63
C ASN A 583 -8.28 -5.60 15.36
N LEU A 584 -8.09 -6.70 14.64
CA LEU A 584 -7.64 -7.98 15.18
C LEU A 584 -6.13 -8.19 15.03
N THR A 585 -5.41 -7.26 14.39
CA THR A 585 -3.97 -7.41 14.19
C THR A 585 -3.25 -7.54 15.54
N ILE A 586 -2.38 -8.55 15.64
CA ILE A 586 -1.49 -8.72 16.80
C ILE A 586 -0.10 -8.27 16.37
N ASP A 587 0.41 -7.22 16.99
CA ASP A 587 1.81 -6.80 16.87
C ASP A 587 2.62 -7.37 18.03
N VAL A 588 3.53 -8.29 17.72
CA VAL A 588 4.38 -8.93 18.73
C VAL A 588 5.51 -8.01 19.19
N ASN A 589 5.87 -6.99 18.40
CA ASN A 589 6.90 -6.02 18.78
C ASN A 589 6.50 -5.25 20.04
N LEU A 590 5.21 -5.00 20.26
CA LEU A 590 4.70 -4.39 21.50
C LEU A 590 5.14 -5.17 22.75
N VAL A 591 5.22 -6.50 22.64
CA VAL A 591 5.65 -7.38 23.74
C VAL A 591 7.17 -7.48 23.82
N LEU A 592 7.85 -7.59 22.67
CA LEU A 592 9.31 -7.75 22.64
C LEU A 592 10.08 -6.47 22.97
N ASN A 593 9.49 -5.30 22.73
CA ASN A 593 10.08 -4.00 23.05
C ASN A 593 9.90 -3.61 24.53
N ASP A 594 9.06 -4.32 25.28
CA ASP A 594 8.93 -4.12 26.72
C ASP A 594 10.20 -4.58 27.45
N ALA A 595 10.81 -3.68 28.22
CA ALA A 595 12.11 -3.93 28.85
C ALA A 595 12.08 -5.11 29.84
N GLN A 596 10.95 -5.37 30.50
CA GLN A 596 10.83 -6.46 31.48
C GLN A 596 10.68 -7.81 30.78
N VAL A 597 9.90 -7.85 29.69
CA VAL A 597 9.77 -9.04 28.85
C VAL A 597 11.09 -9.37 28.16
N ALA A 598 11.76 -8.38 27.56
CA ALA A 598 13.04 -8.56 26.87
C ALA A 598 14.13 -9.19 27.77
N GLN A 599 14.13 -8.85 29.07
CA GLN A 599 15.03 -9.48 30.05
C GLN A 599 14.75 -10.97 30.28
N ARG A 600 13.48 -11.40 30.21
CA ARG A 600 13.10 -12.80 30.42
C ARG A 600 13.18 -13.65 29.17
N VAL A 601 12.78 -13.10 28.03
CA VAL A 601 12.82 -13.81 26.73
C VAL A 601 14.26 -13.85 26.19
N GLY A 602 15.09 -12.89 26.58
CA GLY A 602 16.42 -12.68 26.02
C GLY A 602 16.36 -11.82 24.76
N GLN A 603 17.46 -11.12 24.45
CA GLN A 603 17.59 -10.42 23.18
C GLN A 603 17.73 -11.45 22.06
N LEU A 604 16.62 -11.72 21.37
CA LEU A 604 16.63 -12.51 20.14
C LEU A 604 17.26 -11.64 19.06
N GLU A 605 18.38 -12.07 18.46
CA GLU A 605 19.04 -11.30 17.38
C GLU A 605 18.13 -11.16 16.15
N ARG A 606 17.29 -12.17 15.89
CA ARG A 606 16.31 -12.21 14.78
C ARG A 606 15.07 -12.99 15.22
N PRO A 607 14.16 -12.41 16.02
CA PRO A 607 12.90 -13.06 16.35
C PRO A 607 12.11 -13.37 15.07
N MET A 608 11.45 -14.52 15.05
CA MET A 608 10.51 -14.93 14.00
C MET A 608 9.31 -15.61 14.66
N ILE A 609 8.13 -15.42 14.07
CA ILE A 609 6.96 -16.21 14.45
C ILE A 609 7.13 -17.61 13.86
N PHE A 610 7.18 -18.62 14.74
CA PHE A 610 7.36 -20.01 14.36
C PHE A 610 6.03 -20.73 14.10
N LEU A 611 5.06 -20.57 15.01
CA LEU A 611 3.73 -21.18 14.89
C LEU A 611 2.68 -20.23 15.47
N VAL A 612 1.48 -20.26 14.90
CA VAL A 612 0.30 -19.57 15.42
C VAL A 612 -0.84 -20.57 15.54
N GLU A 613 -1.48 -20.59 16.70
CA GLU A 613 -2.65 -21.42 16.95
C GLU A 613 -3.78 -20.61 17.56
N MET A 614 -4.97 -20.74 16.97
CA MET A 614 -6.19 -20.10 17.45
C MET A 614 -7.21 -21.14 17.88
N ALA A 615 -7.73 -20.94 19.09
CA ALA A 615 -8.86 -21.69 19.64
C ALA A 615 -10.18 -21.15 19.04
N PRO A 616 -10.95 -21.94 18.28
CA PRO A 616 -12.08 -21.45 17.47
C PRO A 616 -13.31 -20.98 18.27
N ASP A 617 -13.50 -21.46 19.50
CA ASP A 617 -14.61 -21.06 20.38
C ASP A 617 -14.18 -20.05 21.43
N SER A 618 -13.01 -20.20 22.05
CA SER A 618 -12.52 -19.19 23.03
C SER A 618 -11.94 -17.94 22.37
N LEU A 619 -11.56 -18.05 21.09
CA LEU A 619 -10.89 -17.01 20.30
C LEU A 619 -9.52 -16.58 20.84
N ASP A 620 -8.97 -17.28 21.83
CA ASP A 620 -7.60 -17.08 22.32
C ASP A 620 -6.59 -17.49 21.24
N VAL A 621 -5.45 -16.77 21.18
CA VAL A 621 -4.39 -17.01 20.19
C VAL A 621 -3.07 -17.27 20.92
N ALA A 622 -2.39 -18.35 20.57
CA ALA A 622 -1.04 -18.65 21.00
C ALA A 622 -0.05 -18.42 19.85
N ILE A 623 1.01 -17.66 20.12
CA ILE A 623 2.08 -17.34 19.17
C ILE A 623 3.39 -17.88 19.73
N ALA A 624 3.98 -18.83 19.01
CA ALA A 624 5.31 -19.38 19.31
C ALA A 624 6.38 -18.57 18.57
N LEU A 625 7.45 -18.22 19.28
CA LEU A 625 8.60 -17.50 18.73
C LEU A 625 9.81 -18.42 18.54
N SER A 626 10.65 -18.09 17.56
CA SER A 626 12.01 -18.62 17.46
C SER A 626 12.76 -18.34 18.77
N GLY A 627 13.37 -19.36 19.38
CA GLY A 627 13.98 -19.24 20.71
C GLY A 627 13.15 -19.82 21.87
N GLY A 628 11.90 -20.25 21.62
CA GLY A 628 11.16 -21.10 22.57
C GLY A 628 10.09 -20.42 23.42
N ALA A 629 9.89 -19.11 23.28
CA ALA A 629 8.82 -18.41 24.01
C ALA A 629 7.46 -18.64 23.34
N VAL A 630 6.41 -18.78 24.15
CA VAL A 630 5.01 -18.81 23.69
C VAL A 630 4.23 -17.68 24.33
N LEU A 631 3.64 -16.82 23.51
CA LEU A 631 2.84 -15.67 23.91
C LEU A 631 1.35 -15.98 23.70
N ILE A 632 0.52 -15.71 24.70
CA ILE A 632 -0.93 -15.91 24.64
C ILE A 632 -1.60 -14.54 24.61
N TYR A 633 -2.49 -14.37 23.63
CA TYR A 633 -3.32 -13.19 23.43
C TYR A 633 -4.79 -13.56 23.61
N ARG A 634 -5.55 -12.64 24.20
CA ARG A 634 -7.00 -12.79 24.42
C ARG A 634 -7.77 -11.65 23.78
N LEU A 635 -8.95 -11.97 23.26
CA LEU A 635 -9.89 -10.99 22.74
C LEU A 635 -10.52 -10.20 23.90
N ARG A 636 -10.43 -8.87 23.88
CA ARG A 636 -10.99 -8.00 24.93
C ARG A 636 -12.52 -8.06 24.93
N GLY A 637 -13.12 -8.29 26.10
CA GLY A 637 -14.56 -8.11 26.33
C GLY A 637 -14.89 -6.65 26.62
N GLY A 638 -16.00 -6.12 26.09
CA GLY A 638 -16.36 -4.69 26.11
C GLY A 638 -16.62 -4.01 27.47
N GLN A 639 -16.07 -4.48 28.59
CA GLN A 639 -16.11 -3.80 29.89
C GLN A 639 -14.82 -4.02 30.67
N GLY A 640 -14.14 -2.90 30.99
CA GLY A 640 -13.08 -2.74 32.01
C GLY A 640 -12.29 -3.99 32.38
N ASP A 641 -11.26 -4.32 31.59
CA ASP A 641 -10.19 -5.18 32.09
C ASP A 641 -9.48 -4.42 33.23
N ASP A 642 -9.63 -4.95 34.44
CA ASP A 642 -8.88 -4.49 35.62
C ASP A 642 -7.39 -4.57 35.29
N ARG A 643 -6.73 -3.41 35.28
CA ARG A 643 -5.28 -3.29 35.09
C ARG A 643 -4.59 -4.05 36.22
N SER A 644 -4.04 -5.22 35.94
CA SER A 644 -3.18 -5.89 36.91
C SER A 644 -1.76 -5.34 36.79
N HIS A 645 -1.13 -5.05 37.92
CA HIS A 645 0.28 -4.71 37.96
C HIS A 645 1.11 -5.90 37.43
N TYR A 646 2.25 -5.61 36.79
CA TYR A 646 3.25 -6.63 36.52
C TYR A 646 3.53 -7.42 37.80
N GLY A 647 3.31 -8.73 37.76
CA GLY A 647 3.38 -9.59 38.92
C GLY A 647 4.04 -10.91 38.55
N ASP A 648 4.99 -11.32 39.39
CA ASP A 648 5.54 -12.67 39.33
C ASP A 648 4.43 -13.67 39.61
N LEU A 649 4.22 -14.57 38.65
CA LEU A 649 3.33 -15.71 38.83
C LEU A 649 4.01 -16.75 39.72
N ALA A 650 3.21 -17.68 40.26
CA ALA A 650 3.72 -18.73 41.14
C ALA A 650 4.74 -19.65 40.45
N ASP A 651 4.67 -19.76 39.13
CA ASP A 651 5.55 -20.57 38.30
C ASP A 651 6.54 -19.66 37.57
N ASN A 652 7.85 -19.81 37.82
CA ASN A 652 8.90 -18.93 37.28
C ASN A 652 8.97 -18.92 35.74
N GLU A 653 8.55 -20.01 35.10
CA GLU A 653 8.52 -20.15 33.65
C GLU A 653 7.37 -19.36 33.00
N LEU A 654 6.40 -18.90 33.80
CA LEU A 654 5.26 -18.09 33.36
C LEU A 654 5.40 -16.65 33.84
N PHE A 655 4.94 -15.70 33.04
CA PHE A 655 4.81 -14.31 33.46
C PHE A 655 3.64 -13.61 32.76
N SER A 656 3.02 -12.68 33.50
CA SER A 656 1.90 -11.88 32.99
C SER A 656 2.38 -10.88 31.94
N LEU A 657 1.55 -10.64 30.93
CA LEU A 657 1.75 -9.60 29.91
C LEU A 657 0.70 -8.48 30.00
N GLN A 658 -0.18 -8.53 31.00
CA GLN A 658 -1.33 -7.61 31.11
C GLN A 658 -0.93 -6.17 31.43
N HIS A 659 0.33 -5.94 31.82
CA HIS A 659 0.88 -4.59 32.03
C HIS A 659 1.17 -3.85 30.73
N ILE A 660 1.18 -4.55 29.59
CA ILE A 660 1.51 -3.98 28.28
C ILE A 660 0.28 -3.32 27.70
N ASP A 661 0.36 -2.00 27.51
CA ASP A 661 -0.74 -1.22 26.97
C ASP A 661 -0.99 -1.58 25.50
N THR A 662 -2.17 -2.14 25.24
CA THR A 662 -2.65 -2.43 23.88
C THR A 662 -3.37 -1.19 23.32
N PRO A 663 -3.00 -0.71 22.12
CA PRO A 663 -3.68 0.40 21.47
C PRO A 663 -5.20 0.22 21.42
N VAL A 664 -5.96 1.31 21.62
CA VAL A 664 -7.43 1.28 21.75
C VAL A 664 -8.13 0.69 20.53
N HIS A 665 -7.55 0.84 19.35
CA HIS A 665 -8.10 0.32 18.10
C HIS A 665 -7.88 -1.20 17.90
N LEU A 666 -7.04 -1.85 18.73
CA LEU A 666 -6.78 -3.29 18.67
C LEU A 666 -7.56 -4.05 19.75
N LYS A 667 -8.10 -5.21 19.37
CA LYS A 667 -8.92 -6.05 20.26
C LYS A 667 -8.17 -7.16 20.96
N TYR A 668 -7.05 -7.63 20.40
CA TYR A 668 -6.23 -8.66 21.03
C TYR A 668 -5.25 -8.03 22.00
N ALA A 669 -5.34 -8.39 23.28
CA ALA A 669 -4.42 -7.95 24.31
C ALA A 669 -3.43 -9.06 24.70
N PRO A 670 -2.14 -8.74 24.90
CA PRO A 670 -1.19 -9.67 25.52
C PRO A 670 -1.69 -10.11 26.90
N TYR A 671 -1.66 -11.40 27.17
CA TYR A 671 -2.24 -11.96 28.40
C TYR A 671 -1.21 -12.71 29.25
N LEU A 672 -0.51 -13.69 28.68
CA LEU A 672 0.40 -14.59 29.40
C LEU A 672 1.55 -15.02 28.50
N ALA A 673 2.76 -15.14 29.04
CA ALA A 673 3.90 -15.73 28.35
C ALA A 673 4.40 -16.99 29.07
N LEU A 674 4.87 -17.96 28.28
CA LEU A 674 5.62 -19.13 28.73
C LEU A 674 7.04 -19.06 28.14
N ASN A 675 8.06 -19.02 29.00
CA ASN A 675 9.46 -19.17 28.58
C ASN A 675 10.25 -20.01 29.60
N PRO A 676 10.36 -21.33 29.41
CA PRO A 676 11.10 -22.22 30.31
C PRO A 676 12.60 -22.31 30.00
N GLY A 677 13.10 -21.59 28.99
CA GLY A 677 14.53 -21.62 28.61
C GLY A 677 15.01 -22.97 28.05
N LYS A 678 14.14 -23.69 27.34
CA LYS A 678 14.42 -25.03 26.78
C LYS A 678 14.87 -25.04 25.31
N GLY A 679 15.11 -23.87 24.73
CA GLY A 679 15.45 -23.71 23.31
C GLY A 679 14.21 -23.79 22.43
N ASP A 680 14.39 -24.20 21.18
CA ASP A 680 13.31 -24.13 20.18
C ASP A 680 12.14 -25.08 20.45
N LEU A 681 10.96 -24.57 20.13
CA LEU A 681 9.69 -25.31 20.19
C LEU A 681 9.61 -26.32 19.04
N SER A 682 8.96 -27.44 19.32
CA SER A 682 8.65 -28.47 18.31
C SER A 682 7.17 -28.45 17.91
N ALA A 683 6.26 -28.17 18.84
CA ALA A 683 4.82 -28.07 18.60
C ALA A 683 4.10 -27.35 19.75
N ILE A 684 2.93 -26.77 19.44
CA ILE A 684 1.96 -26.25 20.42
C ILE A 684 0.56 -26.82 20.12
N ALA A 685 -0.28 -26.90 21.15
CA ALA A 685 -1.72 -27.19 21.04
C ALA A 685 -2.52 -26.37 22.06
N LEU A 686 -3.50 -25.59 21.60
CA LEU A 686 -4.36 -24.71 22.39
C LEU A 686 -5.81 -25.20 22.36
N ALA A 687 -6.39 -25.46 23.53
CA ALA A 687 -7.77 -25.91 23.67
C ALA A 687 -8.71 -24.78 24.10
N ASP A 688 -9.94 -24.78 23.59
CA ASP A 688 -11.02 -23.82 23.93
C ASP A 688 -11.40 -23.79 25.42
N ILE A 689 -11.07 -24.87 26.14
CA ILE A 689 -11.24 -24.94 27.59
C ILE A 689 -10.19 -24.17 28.38
N GLY A 690 -9.16 -23.58 27.74
CA GLY A 690 -8.12 -22.76 28.38
C GLY A 690 -6.89 -23.56 28.82
N LEU A 691 -6.50 -24.57 28.04
CA LEU A 691 -5.26 -25.32 28.25
C LEU A 691 -4.34 -25.18 27.04
N LEU A 692 -3.08 -24.86 27.29
CA LEU A 692 -2.00 -24.86 26.31
C LEU A 692 -1.06 -26.03 26.59
N ALA A 693 -0.72 -26.80 25.57
CA ALA A 693 0.40 -27.73 25.59
C ALA A 693 1.53 -27.16 24.72
N ALA A 694 2.75 -27.17 25.22
CA ALA A 694 3.94 -26.72 24.49
C ALA A 694 5.06 -27.73 24.64
N THR A 695 5.67 -28.13 23.53
CA THR A 695 6.77 -29.08 23.50
C THR A 695 8.02 -28.50 22.84
N TYR A 696 9.17 -28.98 23.28
CA TYR A 696 10.49 -28.49 22.89
C TYR A 696 11.30 -29.59 22.21
N ASN A 697 12.31 -29.18 21.44
CA ASN A 697 13.19 -30.09 20.70
C ASN A 697 14.00 -31.05 21.61
N ASP A 698 14.18 -30.70 22.90
CA ASP A 698 14.78 -31.59 23.90
C ASP A 698 13.83 -32.71 24.38
N GLY A 699 12.55 -32.67 23.96
CA GLY A 699 11.50 -33.61 24.36
C GLY A 699 10.71 -33.21 25.60
N SER A 700 10.96 -32.04 26.18
CA SER A 700 10.18 -31.46 27.28
C SER A 700 8.74 -31.15 26.84
N LEU A 701 7.78 -31.43 27.73
CA LEU A 701 6.36 -31.10 27.55
C LEU A 701 5.88 -30.27 28.75
N PHE A 702 5.33 -29.10 28.47
CA PHE A 702 4.67 -28.24 29.46
C PHE A 702 3.19 -28.16 29.15
N ILE A 703 2.36 -28.19 30.20
CA ILE A 703 0.92 -27.94 30.08
C ILE A 703 0.56 -26.79 31.00
N VAL A 704 -0.05 -25.76 30.43
CA VAL A 704 -0.38 -24.51 31.10
C VAL A 704 -1.91 -24.37 31.15
N ASP A 705 -2.44 -24.17 32.35
CA ASP A 705 -3.79 -23.68 32.56
C ASP A 705 -3.78 -22.16 32.38
N THR A 706 -4.24 -21.71 31.22
CA THR A 706 -4.19 -20.29 30.85
C THR A 706 -5.20 -19.49 31.66
N LYS A 707 -6.28 -20.09 32.17
CA LYS A 707 -7.29 -19.39 32.99
C LYS A 707 -6.81 -19.18 34.41
N GLN A 708 -6.12 -20.16 34.98
CA GLN A 708 -5.55 -20.09 36.32
C GLN A 708 -4.12 -19.54 36.36
N GLN A 709 -3.51 -19.29 35.19
CA GLN A 709 -2.13 -18.82 35.03
C GLN A 709 -1.11 -19.70 35.77
N ARG A 710 -1.24 -21.03 35.62
CA ARG A 710 -0.41 -22.03 36.31
C ARG A 710 0.01 -23.18 35.40
N ILE A 711 1.13 -23.79 35.73
CA ILE A 711 1.61 -25.00 35.05
C ILE A 711 0.93 -26.24 35.66
N ALA A 712 0.13 -26.94 34.85
CA ALA A 712 -0.55 -28.18 35.21
C ALA A 712 0.33 -29.43 35.05
N LEU A 713 1.39 -29.37 34.22
CA LEU A 713 2.38 -30.44 34.06
C LEU A 713 3.76 -29.88 33.75
N ARG A 714 4.78 -30.33 34.50
CA ARG A 714 6.20 -30.10 34.22
C ARG A 714 6.92 -31.38 33.77
N PRO A 715 8.04 -31.28 33.03
CA PRO A 715 8.86 -32.43 32.64
C PRO A 715 9.34 -33.29 33.82
N ASP A 716 9.67 -32.68 34.97
CA ASP A 716 10.34 -33.33 36.12
C ASP A 716 9.42 -33.81 37.26
N ASP A 717 8.08 -33.66 37.14
CA ASP A 717 7.14 -34.03 38.21
C ASP A 717 7.15 -35.54 38.56
N LYS A 718 7.83 -36.39 37.77
CA LYS A 718 8.00 -37.82 38.03
C LYS A 718 9.18 -38.18 38.94
N ALA A 719 10.08 -37.26 39.29
CA ALA A 719 11.31 -37.59 40.04
C ALA A 719 11.14 -37.69 41.58
N LYS A 720 9.96 -37.39 42.15
CA LYS A 720 9.75 -37.36 43.62
C LYS A 720 8.99 -38.56 44.21
N SER A 721 8.67 -39.60 43.42
CA SER A 721 8.10 -40.84 43.96
C SER A 721 9.20 -41.84 44.35
N ARG A 722 9.27 -42.14 45.65
CA ARG A 722 10.31 -42.96 46.32
C ARG A 722 10.24 -44.46 45.97
N HIS A 723 11.43 -45.05 45.88
CA HIS A 723 11.78 -46.48 45.98
C HIS A 723 11.27 -47.44 44.90
N SER A 724 12.00 -47.52 43.78
CA SER A 724 12.34 -48.83 43.20
C SER A 724 13.75 -48.81 42.62
N ILE A 725 14.60 -49.68 43.17
CA ILE A 725 15.91 -50.02 42.62
C ILE A 725 15.64 -51.05 41.52
N GLY A 726 15.89 -50.68 40.26
CA GLY A 726 15.86 -51.62 39.14
C GLY A 726 15.36 -51.01 37.84
N LEU A 727 16.21 -51.01 36.82
CA LEU A 727 15.98 -50.62 35.42
C LEU A 727 15.77 -49.13 35.16
N ARG A 728 16.87 -48.46 34.76
CA ARG A 728 16.85 -47.25 33.93
C ARG A 728 16.03 -47.55 32.67
N LEU A 729 14.74 -47.21 32.68
CA LEU A 729 13.92 -47.13 31.48
C LEU A 729 14.41 -45.93 30.67
N ASN A 730 15.06 -46.22 29.55
CA ASN A 730 15.53 -45.30 28.52
C ASN A 730 14.76 -43.97 28.51
N HIS A 731 15.37 -42.91 29.04
CA HIS A 731 15.13 -41.59 28.49
C HIS A 731 15.50 -41.69 27.01
N SER A 732 14.53 -41.52 26.11
CA SER A 732 14.80 -41.23 24.72
C SER A 732 15.38 -39.80 24.67
N GLU A 733 16.63 -39.64 25.11
CA GLU A 733 17.39 -38.40 24.91
C GLU A 733 17.40 -38.13 23.40
N GLY A 734 16.64 -37.12 22.95
CA GLY A 734 16.63 -36.65 21.56
C GLY A 734 15.44 -37.02 20.66
N ASP A 735 14.33 -37.58 21.16
CA ASP A 735 13.12 -37.82 20.35
C ASP A 735 11.97 -36.87 20.74
N PRO A 736 11.83 -35.68 20.13
CA PRO A 736 10.84 -34.70 20.55
C PRO A 736 9.40 -35.11 20.22
N PHE A 737 8.44 -34.57 20.98
CA PHE A 737 7.05 -34.56 20.58
C PHE A 737 6.88 -33.55 19.44
N VAL A 738 6.25 -33.95 18.34
CA VAL A 738 6.13 -33.12 17.13
C VAL A 738 4.68 -32.86 16.72
N SER A 739 3.72 -33.50 17.39
CA SER A 739 2.30 -33.29 17.16
C SER A 739 1.53 -33.49 18.46
N LEU A 740 0.55 -32.61 18.69
CA LEU A 740 -0.23 -32.50 19.91
C LEU A 740 -1.71 -32.39 19.56
N LEU A 741 -2.58 -33.08 20.30
CA LEU A 741 -4.04 -33.00 20.09
C LEU A 741 -4.78 -33.05 21.42
N TRP A 742 -5.51 -31.98 21.72
CA TRP A 742 -6.49 -31.96 22.81
C TRP A 742 -7.82 -32.57 22.35
N THR A 743 -8.36 -33.49 23.16
CA THR A 743 -9.59 -34.19 22.83
C THR A 743 -10.39 -34.57 24.08
N ILE A 744 -11.71 -34.72 23.94
CA ILE A 744 -12.56 -35.33 24.95
C ILE A 744 -13.06 -36.66 24.40
N CYS A 745 -12.50 -37.76 24.91
CA CYS A 745 -12.76 -39.09 24.35
C CYS A 745 -12.63 -40.21 25.39
N PRO A 746 -13.30 -41.35 25.15
CA PRO A 746 -13.09 -42.58 25.94
C PRO A 746 -11.81 -43.30 25.48
N ILE A 747 -11.37 -44.27 26.29
CA ILE A 747 -10.36 -45.26 25.92
C ILE A 747 -10.87 -46.68 26.19
N SER A 748 -10.16 -47.69 25.71
CA SER A 748 -10.57 -49.10 25.84
C SER A 748 -10.70 -49.56 27.30
N SER A 749 -9.83 -49.04 28.17
CA SER A 749 -9.87 -49.33 29.61
C SER A 749 -10.85 -48.46 30.41
N GLU A 750 -11.26 -47.31 29.85
CA GLU A 750 -12.11 -46.33 30.51
C GLU A 750 -13.13 -45.77 29.51
N PRO A 751 -14.36 -46.33 29.45
CA PRO A 751 -15.35 -46.00 28.43
C PRO A 751 -16.04 -44.64 28.65
N GLN A 752 -15.78 -43.98 29.79
CA GLN A 752 -16.30 -42.64 30.04
C GLN A 752 -15.39 -41.61 29.37
N PRO A 753 -15.93 -40.70 28.52
CA PRO A 753 -15.08 -39.71 27.88
C PRO A 753 -14.51 -38.73 28.92
N ARG A 754 -13.19 -38.51 28.85
CA ARG A 754 -12.45 -37.55 29.67
C ARG A 754 -11.64 -36.62 28.80
N LEU A 755 -11.24 -35.49 29.36
CA LEU A 755 -10.28 -34.60 28.73
C LEU A 755 -8.90 -35.27 28.65
N ARG A 756 -8.33 -35.32 27.45
CA ARG A 756 -7.06 -35.98 27.18
C ARG A 756 -6.19 -35.16 26.22
N LEU A 757 -4.89 -35.28 26.39
CA LEU A 757 -3.88 -34.80 25.44
C LEU A 757 -3.19 -36.01 24.82
N ILE A 758 -3.22 -36.11 23.50
CA ILE A 758 -2.41 -37.06 22.74
C ILE A 758 -1.15 -36.32 22.27
N ALA A 759 0.01 -36.81 22.67
CA ALA A 759 1.30 -36.27 22.26
C ALA A 759 2.09 -37.32 21.50
N ALA A 760 2.38 -37.07 20.22
CA ALA A 760 3.07 -37.99 19.33
C ALA A 760 4.53 -37.57 19.14
N ARG A 761 5.46 -38.52 19.28
CA ARG A 761 6.88 -38.31 19.02
C ARG A 761 7.24 -38.54 17.56
N HIS A 762 8.37 -37.99 17.14
CA HIS A 762 8.93 -38.20 15.81
C HIS A 762 9.15 -39.69 15.49
N SER A 763 9.58 -40.49 16.49
CA SER A 763 9.71 -41.96 16.34
C SER A 763 8.40 -42.73 16.08
N GLY A 764 7.24 -42.11 16.36
CA GLY A 764 5.92 -42.75 16.31
C GLY A 764 5.43 -43.34 17.64
N SER A 765 6.21 -43.22 18.71
CA SER A 765 5.71 -43.47 20.07
C SER A 765 4.83 -42.31 20.52
N SER A 766 3.57 -42.57 20.86
CA SER A 766 2.66 -41.56 21.41
C SER A 766 2.36 -41.79 22.88
N GLN A 767 2.05 -40.70 23.58
CA GLN A 767 1.64 -40.72 24.99
C GLN A 767 0.27 -40.03 25.12
N LEU A 768 -0.60 -40.64 25.92
CA LEU A 768 -1.92 -40.12 26.23
C LEU A 768 -1.94 -39.68 27.70
N PHE A 769 -2.21 -38.40 27.92
CA PHE A 769 -2.33 -37.80 29.24
C PHE A 769 -3.81 -37.54 29.54
N THR A 770 -4.27 -37.90 30.73
CA THR A 770 -5.68 -37.76 31.14
C THR A 770 -5.80 -36.69 32.21
N PHE A 771 -6.75 -35.77 32.05
CA PHE A 771 -6.94 -34.65 32.95
C PHE A 771 -8.32 -34.67 33.61
N GLU A 772 -8.36 -34.22 34.86
CA GLU A 772 -9.58 -34.01 35.62
C GLU A 772 -9.53 -32.64 36.30
N GLN A 773 -10.68 -32.00 36.40
CA GLN A 773 -10.81 -30.70 37.04
C GLN A 773 -11.07 -30.91 38.54
N THR A 774 -10.27 -30.28 39.40
CA THR A 774 -10.47 -30.34 40.85
C THR A 774 -11.66 -29.48 41.30
N SER A 775 -12.06 -29.60 42.57
CA SER A 775 -13.07 -28.73 43.21
C SER A 775 -12.78 -27.24 43.03
N ASP A 776 -11.50 -26.89 42.96
CA ASP A 776 -11.02 -25.50 42.85
C ASP A 776 -10.91 -25.04 41.39
N SER A 777 -11.52 -25.78 40.46
CA SER A 777 -11.49 -25.51 39.01
C SER A 777 -10.11 -25.58 38.34
N VAL A 778 -9.11 -26.16 39.01
CA VAL A 778 -7.74 -26.35 38.48
C VAL A 778 -7.64 -27.71 37.77
N TRP A 779 -7.03 -27.75 36.59
CA TRP A 779 -6.76 -29.00 35.89
C TRP A 779 -5.55 -29.74 36.47
N LYS A 780 -5.69 -31.05 36.70
CA LYS A 780 -4.58 -31.92 37.14
C LYS A 780 -4.49 -33.18 36.30
N LEU A 781 -3.27 -33.67 36.10
CA LEU A 781 -3.01 -34.97 35.51
C LEU A 781 -3.50 -36.09 36.43
N VAL A 782 -4.22 -37.06 35.86
CA VAL A 782 -4.71 -38.25 36.55
C VAL A 782 -4.01 -39.49 36.01
N GLY A 783 -3.40 -40.25 36.92
CA GLY A 783 -2.71 -41.50 36.59
C GLY A 783 -1.39 -41.30 35.81
N GLU A 784 -0.84 -42.41 35.31
CA GLU A 784 0.33 -42.38 34.43
C GLU A 784 -0.08 -42.24 32.96
N ALA A 785 0.78 -41.61 32.16
CA ALA A 785 0.57 -41.47 30.73
C ALA A 785 0.51 -42.85 30.05
N VAL A 786 -0.57 -43.11 29.31
CA VAL A 786 -0.77 -44.37 28.59
C VAL A 786 0.04 -44.32 27.29
N LYS A 787 0.82 -45.37 27.02
CA LYS A 787 1.54 -45.49 25.75
C LYS A 787 0.57 -45.90 24.64
N VAL A 788 0.61 -45.18 23.53
CA VAL A 788 -0.18 -45.46 22.34
C VAL A 788 0.78 -45.61 21.17
N GLU A 789 0.61 -46.66 20.36
CA GLU A 789 1.36 -46.79 19.10
C GLU A 789 0.72 -45.90 18.04
N ALA A 790 1.52 -45.04 17.40
CA ALA A 790 1.05 -44.18 16.31
C ALA A 790 1.94 -44.32 15.07
N VAL A 791 1.79 -43.40 14.12
CA VAL A 791 2.61 -43.33 12.91
C VAL A 791 3.93 -42.62 13.20
N SER A 792 5.04 -43.14 12.67
CA SER A 792 6.35 -42.47 12.72
C SER A 792 6.34 -41.24 11.82
N HIS A 793 7.01 -40.16 12.22
CA HIS A 793 7.01 -38.87 11.51
C HIS A 793 5.57 -38.36 11.26
N PRO A 794 4.75 -38.19 12.32
CA PRO A 794 3.39 -37.68 12.15
C PRO A 794 3.42 -36.27 11.56
N LEU A 795 2.51 -35.98 10.64
CA LEU A 795 2.43 -34.66 10.01
C LEU A 795 1.82 -33.67 11.02
N PRO A 796 2.28 -32.40 11.05
CA PRO A 796 1.69 -31.36 11.88
C PRO A 796 0.17 -31.24 11.63
N GLY A 797 -0.62 -31.20 12.71
CA GLY A 797 -2.09 -31.11 12.63
C GLY A 797 -2.83 -32.36 12.12
N ALA A 798 -2.13 -33.42 11.73
CA ALA A 798 -2.73 -34.60 11.11
C ALA A 798 -3.10 -35.74 12.09
N MET A 799 -3.51 -35.37 13.30
CA MET A 799 -4.10 -36.27 14.29
C MET A 799 -5.56 -35.89 14.50
N PHE A 800 -6.45 -36.87 14.41
CA PHE A 800 -7.89 -36.67 14.51
C PHE A 800 -8.51 -37.70 15.43
N VAL A 801 -9.37 -37.26 16.34
CA VAL A 801 -10.26 -38.15 17.09
C VAL A 801 -11.69 -37.85 16.65
N ILE A 802 -12.41 -38.84 16.14
CA ILE A 802 -13.77 -38.69 15.61
C ILE A 802 -14.73 -39.71 16.24
N ASP A 803 -16.01 -39.35 16.36
CA ASP A 803 -17.06 -40.27 16.82
C ASP A 803 -17.27 -41.38 15.76
N SER A 804 -17.28 -42.64 16.20
CA SER A 804 -17.36 -43.80 15.29
C SER A 804 -18.69 -43.96 14.54
N LYS A 805 -19.73 -43.21 14.91
CA LYS A 805 -21.05 -43.24 14.26
C LYS A 805 -21.32 -42.00 13.43
N SER A 806 -21.00 -40.82 13.95
CA SER A 806 -21.29 -39.57 13.26
C SER A 806 -20.12 -39.00 12.46
N GLY A 807 -18.89 -39.47 12.71
CA GLY A 807 -17.67 -38.88 12.15
C GLY A 807 -17.30 -37.52 12.75
N ALA A 808 -18.13 -36.95 13.64
CA ALA A 808 -17.88 -35.64 14.24
C ALA A 808 -16.60 -35.63 15.09
N ARG A 809 -15.78 -34.58 14.91
CA ARG A 809 -14.52 -34.41 15.66
C ARG A 809 -14.77 -34.33 17.17
N CYS A 810 -13.89 -34.95 17.94
CA CYS A 810 -13.89 -35.00 19.40
C CYS A 810 -13.02 -33.90 20.03
N THR A 811 -13.31 -32.64 19.71
CA THR A 811 -12.56 -31.47 20.19
C THR A 811 -12.69 -31.25 21.69
N ALA A 812 -11.69 -30.58 22.28
CA ALA A 812 -11.65 -30.22 23.70
C ALA A 812 -12.42 -28.92 23.97
N GLU A 813 -13.73 -28.95 23.76
CA GLU A 813 -14.63 -27.81 23.94
C GLU A 813 -15.53 -27.97 25.18
N ARG A 814 -15.95 -26.85 25.77
CA ARG A 814 -16.80 -26.84 26.97
C ARG A 814 -18.17 -27.49 26.74
N ARG A 815 -18.79 -27.26 25.58
CA ARG A 815 -20.09 -27.88 25.21
C ARG A 815 -19.96 -29.41 25.22
N ARG A 816 -18.90 -29.94 24.62
CA ARG A 816 -18.64 -31.39 24.60
C ARG A 816 -18.34 -31.94 25.99
N LEU A 817 -17.53 -31.25 26.79
CA LEU A 817 -17.23 -31.67 28.17
C LEU A 817 -18.50 -31.82 29.02
N SER A 818 -19.47 -30.92 28.82
CA SER A 818 -20.78 -31.01 29.50
C SER A 818 -21.67 -32.12 28.95
N ALA A 819 -21.64 -32.38 27.64
CA ALA A 819 -22.46 -33.41 26.98
C ALA A 819 -21.92 -34.83 27.18
N SER A 820 -20.59 -34.99 27.34
CA SER A 820 -19.93 -36.29 27.49
C SER A 820 -20.28 -37.03 28.78
N ALA A 821 -20.92 -36.36 29.75
CA ALA A 821 -21.48 -37.01 30.93
C ALA A 821 -22.60 -38.02 30.58
N ASN A 822 -23.25 -37.88 29.42
CA ASN A 822 -24.48 -38.62 29.06
C ASN A 822 -24.34 -39.56 27.83
N SER A 823 -23.18 -39.62 27.17
CA SER A 823 -22.99 -40.42 25.94
C SER A 823 -21.63 -41.13 25.92
N ALA A 824 -21.64 -42.43 25.63
CA ALA A 824 -20.47 -43.31 25.66
C ALA A 824 -20.25 -44.01 24.29
N ASN A 825 -20.30 -43.26 23.19
CA ASN A 825 -19.99 -43.82 21.87
C ASN A 825 -18.49 -44.11 21.73
N PRO A 826 -18.10 -45.20 21.04
CA PRO A 826 -16.70 -45.44 20.66
C PRO A 826 -16.17 -44.33 19.74
N VAL A 827 -14.86 -44.11 19.77
CA VAL A 827 -14.18 -43.12 18.92
C VAL A 827 -13.11 -43.77 18.05
N LEU A 828 -12.69 -43.05 17.01
CA LEU A 828 -11.61 -43.44 16.12
C LEU A 828 -10.47 -42.43 16.23
N LEU A 829 -9.25 -42.90 16.49
CA LEU A 829 -8.02 -42.11 16.34
C LEU A 829 -7.46 -42.36 14.94
N VAL A 830 -7.38 -41.32 14.12
CA VAL A 830 -6.73 -41.35 12.81
C VAL A 830 -5.46 -40.50 12.89
N VAL A 831 -4.32 -41.08 12.53
CA VAL A 831 -3.03 -40.39 12.49
C VAL A 831 -2.41 -40.58 11.12
N ALA A 832 -2.05 -39.49 10.45
CA ALA A 832 -1.27 -39.51 9.21
C ALA A 832 0.15 -39.00 9.47
N GLY A 833 1.13 -39.67 8.88
CA GLY A 833 2.54 -39.27 8.91
C GLY A 833 3.14 -39.26 7.51
N GLU A 834 4.43 -38.95 7.40
CA GLU A 834 5.11 -38.82 6.10
C GLU A 834 5.13 -40.11 5.25
N LYS A 835 4.91 -41.28 5.85
CA LYS A 835 4.98 -42.59 5.16
C LYS A 835 3.67 -43.37 5.09
N GLY A 836 2.64 -42.94 5.80
CA GLY A 836 1.37 -43.67 5.85
C GLY A 836 0.38 -43.09 6.85
N ALA A 837 -0.79 -43.71 6.95
CA ALA A 837 -1.79 -43.40 7.96
C ALA A 837 -2.31 -44.66 8.67
N ARG A 838 -2.81 -44.48 9.89
CA ARG A 838 -3.37 -45.56 10.73
C ARG A 838 -4.63 -45.08 11.42
N CYS A 839 -5.59 -46.00 11.57
CA CYS A 839 -6.84 -45.77 12.31
C CYS A 839 -6.95 -46.78 13.46
N TYR A 840 -7.24 -46.30 14.67
CA TYR A 840 -7.35 -47.09 15.90
C TYR A 840 -8.70 -46.87 16.58
N LEU A 841 -9.27 -47.93 17.14
CA LEU A 841 -10.49 -47.85 17.94
C LEU A 841 -10.18 -47.35 19.36
N ASN A 842 -10.98 -46.43 19.87
CA ASN A 842 -10.88 -45.88 21.23
C ASN A 842 -9.48 -45.39 21.61
N VAL A 843 -8.73 -44.84 20.64
CA VAL A 843 -7.36 -44.31 20.81
C VAL A 843 -6.30 -45.37 21.11
N ASP A 844 -6.49 -46.21 22.13
CA ASP A 844 -5.55 -47.22 22.63
C ASP A 844 -5.94 -48.67 22.30
N GLY A 845 -7.04 -48.86 21.55
CA GLY A 845 -7.58 -50.18 21.21
C GLY A 845 -7.03 -50.76 19.90
N ASP A 846 -7.80 -51.70 19.34
CA ASP A 846 -7.45 -52.39 18.10
C ASP A 846 -7.23 -51.42 16.93
N ARG A 847 -6.19 -51.69 16.13
CA ARG A 847 -6.02 -51.04 14.82
C ARG A 847 -7.09 -51.55 13.85
N LEU A 848 -7.78 -50.62 13.20
CA LEU A 848 -8.82 -50.88 12.22
C LEU A 848 -8.28 -50.79 10.79
N GLY A 849 -7.66 -49.66 10.44
CA GLY A 849 -7.10 -49.39 9.11
C GLY A 849 -5.59 -49.09 9.14
N ARG A 850 -4.91 -49.38 8.01
CA ARG A 850 -3.51 -48.99 7.78
C ARG A 850 -3.28 -48.81 6.28
N ILE A 851 -2.58 -47.73 5.94
CA ILE A 851 -2.08 -47.48 4.59
C ILE A 851 -0.62 -46.99 4.64
N GLU A 852 0.15 -47.33 3.61
CA GLU A 852 1.47 -46.77 3.32
C GLU A 852 1.40 -46.00 2.01
N TRP A 853 2.00 -44.81 1.98
CA TRP A 853 1.96 -43.95 0.80
C TRP A 853 2.75 -44.57 -0.35
N SER A 854 2.16 -44.52 -1.55
CA SER A 854 2.84 -44.95 -2.77
C SER A 854 3.96 -43.98 -3.10
N SER A 855 5.16 -44.49 -3.45
CA SER A 855 6.26 -43.66 -3.91
C SER A 855 5.96 -42.89 -5.20
N LYS A 856 4.96 -43.33 -5.97
CA LYS A 856 4.50 -42.64 -7.18
C LYS A 856 3.66 -41.40 -6.90
N ALA A 857 3.07 -41.31 -5.70
CA ALA A 857 2.17 -40.24 -5.33
C ALA A 857 2.89 -38.98 -4.78
N GLY A 858 4.23 -39.00 -4.74
CA GLY A 858 5.01 -37.89 -4.19
C GLY A 858 5.08 -37.89 -2.65
N LYS A 859 5.65 -36.83 -2.09
CA LYS A 859 5.70 -36.61 -0.65
C LYS A 859 4.35 -36.05 -0.18
N VAL A 860 3.74 -36.68 0.84
CA VAL A 860 2.56 -36.13 1.51
C VAL A 860 3.00 -34.94 2.37
N LEU A 861 2.44 -33.77 2.11
CA LEU A 861 2.74 -32.51 2.77
C LEU A 861 1.82 -32.23 3.95
N SER A 862 0.54 -32.55 3.83
CA SER A 862 -0.47 -32.40 4.86
C SER A 862 -1.60 -33.40 4.67
N ALA A 863 -2.42 -33.61 5.70
CA ALA A 863 -3.60 -34.45 5.61
C ALA A 863 -4.73 -33.88 6.46
N GLN A 864 -5.97 -34.10 6.02
CA GLN A 864 -7.17 -33.56 6.65
C GLN A 864 -8.32 -34.55 6.53
N ILE A 865 -9.12 -34.71 7.60
CA ILE A 865 -10.43 -35.37 7.49
C ILE A 865 -11.44 -34.33 7.01
N VAL A 866 -12.05 -34.60 5.86
CA VAL A 866 -13.05 -33.75 5.20
C VAL A 866 -14.44 -34.36 5.32
N GLU A 867 -15.46 -33.51 5.36
CA GLU A 867 -16.87 -33.86 5.49
C GLU A 867 -17.66 -33.33 4.28
N LYS A 868 -18.50 -34.19 3.70
CA LYS A 868 -19.53 -33.80 2.73
C LYS A 868 -20.80 -34.60 2.99
N LEU A 869 -21.94 -33.90 3.13
CA LEU A 869 -23.25 -34.52 3.37
C LEU A 869 -23.25 -35.52 4.54
N GLY A 870 -22.45 -35.27 5.59
CA GLY A 870 -22.29 -36.15 6.75
C GLY A 870 -21.38 -37.37 6.55
N SER A 871 -20.89 -37.62 5.33
CA SER A 871 -19.82 -38.60 5.09
C SER A 871 -18.44 -37.96 5.25
N HIS A 872 -17.48 -38.77 5.69
CA HIS A 872 -16.13 -38.35 6.07
C HIS A 872 -15.09 -39.19 5.33
N ALA A 873 -14.00 -38.55 4.91
CA ALA A 873 -12.85 -39.24 4.31
C ALA A 873 -11.54 -38.58 4.77
N LEU A 874 -10.46 -39.36 4.84
CA LEU A 874 -9.11 -38.83 5.03
C LEU A 874 -8.55 -38.42 3.68
N VAL A 875 -8.13 -37.16 3.52
CA VAL A 875 -7.49 -36.66 2.31
C VAL A 875 -6.03 -36.30 2.62
N ALA A 876 -5.11 -36.84 1.83
CA ALA A 876 -3.67 -36.55 1.89
C ALA A 876 -3.25 -35.69 0.70
N PHE A 877 -2.68 -34.52 0.97
CA PHE A 877 -2.20 -33.58 -0.04
C PHE A 877 -0.71 -33.80 -0.32
N THR A 878 -0.32 -33.78 -1.58
CA THR A 878 1.04 -34.16 -2.02
C THR A 878 1.79 -32.99 -2.67
N ASP A 879 3.11 -33.10 -2.75
CA ASP A 879 3.98 -32.17 -3.49
C ASP A 879 3.84 -32.26 -5.01
N HIS A 880 3.19 -33.31 -5.52
CA HIS A 880 2.82 -33.47 -6.93
C HIS A 880 1.54 -32.73 -7.30
N ASN A 881 0.98 -31.90 -6.41
CA ASN A 881 -0.29 -31.20 -6.61
C ASN A 881 -1.48 -32.18 -6.83
N GLU A 882 -1.45 -33.31 -6.12
CA GLU A 882 -2.52 -34.30 -6.06
C GLU A 882 -3.07 -34.40 -4.63
N ALA A 883 -4.37 -34.69 -4.50
CA ALA A 883 -5.04 -35.02 -3.25
C ALA A 883 -5.58 -36.45 -3.29
N ILE A 884 -5.15 -37.29 -2.35
CA ILE A 884 -5.51 -38.71 -2.33
C ILE A 884 -6.53 -38.94 -1.21
N ALA A 885 -7.72 -39.42 -1.57
CA ALA A 885 -8.82 -39.67 -0.64
C ALA A 885 -8.87 -41.14 -0.20
N TYR A 886 -9.08 -41.37 1.09
CA TYR A 886 -9.16 -42.69 1.73
C TYR A 886 -10.42 -42.82 2.59
N SER A 887 -10.98 -44.03 2.61
CA SER A 887 -12.15 -44.37 3.41
C SER A 887 -11.85 -44.38 4.91
N LEU A 888 -12.88 -44.21 5.74
CA LEU A 888 -12.79 -44.32 7.19
C LEU A 888 -13.84 -45.31 7.70
N PRO A 889 -13.46 -46.28 8.56
CA PRO A 889 -12.19 -46.40 9.28
C PRO A 889 -11.08 -47.19 8.54
N ASP A 890 -11.40 -47.87 7.44
CA ASP A 890 -10.53 -48.92 6.89
C ASP A 890 -9.29 -48.41 6.12
N LEU A 891 -9.26 -47.12 5.75
CA LEU A 891 -8.19 -46.47 4.97
C LEU A 891 -7.98 -47.10 3.59
N GLU A 892 -9.08 -47.51 2.94
CA GLU A 892 -9.05 -47.97 1.54
C GLU A 892 -8.98 -46.77 0.60
N LEU A 893 -8.21 -46.89 -0.49
CA LEU A 893 -8.10 -45.84 -1.50
C LEU A 893 -9.45 -45.63 -2.18
N LEU A 894 -9.98 -44.41 -2.10
CA LEU A 894 -11.17 -43.99 -2.83
C LEU A 894 -10.76 -43.45 -4.20
N HIS A 895 -10.04 -42.32 -4.23
CA HIS A 895 -9.68 -41.60 -5.46
C HIS A 895 -8.32 -40.92 -5.34
N ASN A 896 -7.66 -40.75 -6.48
CA ASN A 896 -6.57 -39.79 -6.65
C ASN A 896 -7.12 -38.58 -7.41
N LEU A 897 -7.07 -37.40 -6.79
CA LEU A 897 -7.70 -36.17 -7.26
C LEU A 897 -6.62 -35.21 -7.74
N GLU A 898 -6.67 -34.82 -9.02
CA GLU A 898 -5.85 -33.74 -9.53
C GLU A 898 -6.34 -32.41 -8.95
N LEU A 899 -5.44 -31.67 -8.30
CA LEU A 899 -5.76 -30.32 -7.85
C LEU A 899 -5.59 -29.33 -9.01
N PRO A 900 -6.27 -28.16 -8.96
CA PRO A 900 -5.99 -27.07 -9.89
C PRO A 900 -4.47 -26.81 -9.96
N PRO A 901 -3.91 -26.39 -11.10
CA PRO A 901 -2.47 -26.20 -11.26
C PRO A 901 -1.99 -25.08 -10.32
N VAL A 902 -1.53 -25.47 -9.12
CA VAL A 902 -1.04 -24.57 -8.08
C VAL A 902 0.41 -24.95 -7.78
N ARG A 903 1.28 -23.94 -7.70
CA ARG A 903 2.67 -24.14 -7.26
C ARG A 903 2.71 -24.12 -5.73
N CYS A 904 2.50 -25.25 -5.09
CA CYS A 904 2.58 -25.36 -3.64
C CYS A 904 4.05 -25.31 -3.19
N SER A 905 4.49 -24.19 -2.63
CA SER A 905 5.81 -24.06 -1.99
C SER A 905 5.77 -24.40 -0.50
N LEU A 906 4.61 -24.24 0.13
CA LEU A 906 4.35 -24.61 1.52
C LEU A 906 3.24 -25.68 1.59
N PRO A 907 3.14 -26.42 2.72
CA PRO A 907 2.05 -27.37 2.92
C PRO A 907 0.67 -26.73 2.78
N ILE A 908 -0.26 -27.43 2.12
CA ILE A 908 -1.65 -26.99 1.98
C ILE A 908 -2.32 -26.99 3.34
N THR A 909 -3.02 -25.90 3.66
CA THR A 909 -3.89 -25.82 4.85
C THR A 909 -5.31 -26.07 4.42
N ALA A 910 -5.98 -27.06 5.02
CA ALA A 910 -7.35 -27.45 4.66
C ALA A 910 -8.24 -27.51 5.89
N ASP A 911 -9.49 -27.08 5.74
CA ASP A 911 -10.51 -27.22 6.77
C ASP A 911 -11.34 -28.51 6.58
N GLU A 912 -12.19 -28.82 7.55
CA GLU A 912 -13.01 -30.03 7.53
C GLU A 912 -14.11 -30.01 6.46
N THR A 913 -14.37 -28.87 5.80
CA THR A 913 -15.34 -28.81 4.70
C THR A 913 -14.71 -29.13 3.34
N GLY A 914 -13.41 -29.41 3.31
CA GLY A 914 -12.65 -29.64 2.07
C GLY A 914 -12.22 -28.36 1.36
N ASP A 915 -12.38 -27.20 1.99
CA ASP A 915 -11.83 -25.94 1.50
C ASP A 915 -10.37 -25.81 1.96
N PHE A 916 -9.50 -25.28 1.10
CA PHE A 916 -8.06 -25.25 1.35
C PHE A 916 -7.38 -24.01 0.79
N VAL A 917 -6.23 -23.67 1.34
CA VAL A 917 -5.33 -22.65 0.81
C VAL A 917 -3.98 -23.28 0.50
N ALA A 918 -3.52 -23.03 -0.71
CA ALA A 918 -2.21 -23.41 -1.21
C ALA A 918 -1.35 -22.15 -1.40
N TRP A 919 -0.12 -22.18 -0.90
CA TRP A 919 0.76 -21.01 -0.83
C TRP A 919 1.93 -21.13 -1.79
N THR A 920 2.19 -20.06 -2.55
CA THR A 920 3.28 -19.97 -3.50
C THR A 920 4.31 -18.95 -3.00
N LEU A 921 5.55 -19.40 -2.81
CA LEU A 921 6.67 -18.53 -2.44
C LEU A 921 7.29 -17.88 -3.68
N ASN A 922 7.72 -16.64 -3.53
CA ASN A 922 8.64 -16.01 -4.46
C ASN A 922 10.03 -16.67 -4.31
N PRO A 923 10.64 -17.16 -5.39
CA PRO A 923 11.89 -17.91 -5.31
C PRO A 923 13.11 -17.06 -4.93
N GLU A 924 13.07 -15.74 -5.17
CA GLU A 924 14.20 -14.85 -4.91
C GLU A 924 14.27 -14.45 -3.44
N CYS A 925 13.11 -14.11 -2.86
CA CYS A 925 13.04 -13.60 -1.51
C CYS A 925 12.43 -14.55 -0.49
N GLY A 926 11.83 -15.67 -0.91
CA GLY A 926 11.24 -16.68 -0.02
C GLY A 926 10.05 -16.17 0.82
N LEU A 927 9.35 -15.13 0.36
CA LEU A 927 8.07 -14.67 0.92
C LEU A 927 6.91 -15.18 0.06
N ILE A 928 5.71 -15.24 0.63
CA ILE A 928 4.51 -15.62 -0.12
C ILE A 928 4.14 -14.49 -1.08
N GLN A 929 4.03 -14.82 -2.37
CA GLN A 929 3.59 -13.88 -3.42
C GLN A 929 2.17 -14.17 -3.92
N GLU A 930 1.66 -15.36 -3.66
CA GLU A 930 0.35 -15.79 -4.13
C GLU A 930 -0.24 -16.85 -3.18
N ALA A 931 -1.55 -16.80 -2.98
CA ALA A 931 -2.33 -17.80 -2.25
C ALA A 931 -3.53 -18.23 -3.10
N THR A 932 -3.64 -19.53 -3.39
CA THR A 932 -4.82 -20.09 -4.08
C THR A 932 -5.80 -20.64 -3.06
N TYR A 933 -6.98 -20.04 -2.99
CA TYR A 933 -8.12 -20.55 -2.22
C TYR A 933 -8.93 -21.52 -3.09
N GLY A 934 -8.89 -22.80 -2.73
CA GLY A 934 -9.53 -23.89 -3.44
C GLY A 934 -10.51 -24.69 -2.58
N THR A 935 -11.16 -25.66 -3.21
CA THR A 935 -12.06 -26.61 -2.56
C THR A 935 -12.00 -27.95 -3.25
N LEU A 936 -12.20 -29.04 -2.50
CA LEU A 936 -12.41 -30.39 -3.03
C LEU A 936 -13.85 -30.60 -3.56
N PHE A 937 -14.76 -29.68 -3.24
CA PHE A 937 -16.19 -29.78 -3.53
C PHE A 937 -16.71 -28.51 -4.21
N ASP A 938 -16.25 -28.22 -5.43
CA ASP A 938 -16.67 -27.07 -6.26
C ASP A 938 -18.08 -27.26 -6.85
N PHE A 939 -19.05 -27.59 -6.00
CA PHE A 939 -20.46 -27.70 -6.34
C PHE A 939 -21.18 -26.44 -5.87
N ARG A 940 -21.77 -25.71 -6.83
CA ARG A 940 -22.56 -24.49 -6.55
C ARG A 940 -21.78 -23.44 -5.75
N ARG A 941 -20.50 -23.27 -6.07
CA ARG A 941 -19.63 -22.25 -5.47
C ARG A 941 -19.48 -21.07 -6.42
N VAL A 942 -19.25 -19.89 -5.84
CA VAL A 942 -18.84 -18.70 -6.61
C VAL A 942 -17.34 -18.79 -6.85
N ASN A 943 -16.93 -19.17 -8.06
CA ASN A 943 -15.53 -19.37 -8.44
C ASN A 943 -15.03 -18.41 -9.53
N THR A 944 -15.92 -17.60 -10.13
CA THR A 944 -15.50 -16.61 -11.14
C THR A 944 -15.17 -15.25 -10.51
N PRO A 945 -14.12 -14.55 -10.96
CA PRO A 945 -13.82 -13.18 -10.52
C PRO A 945 -15.01 -12.24 -10.69
N SER A 946 -15.07 -11.20 -9.86
CA SER A 946 -16.09 -10.16 -9.91
C SER A 946 -16.05 -9.40 -11.24
N ASP A 947 -17.20 -8.89 -11.69
CA ASP A 947 -17.30 -7.97 -12.82
C ASP A 947 -16.95 -6.56 -12.33
N VAL A 948 -15.79 -6.06 -12.74
CA VAL A 948 -15.28 -4.74 -12.36
C VAL A 948 -15.59 -3.73 -13.47
N VAL A 949 -16.15 -2.59 -13.09
CA VAL A 949 -16.54 -1.53 -14.01
C VAL A 949 -15.90 -0.21 -13.58
N PHE A 950 -14.97 0.30 -14.39
CA PHE A 950 -14.32 1.61 -14.18
C PHE A 950 -15.03 2.76 -14.90
N SER A 951 -15.78 2.47 -15.98
CA SER A 951 -16.39 3.50 -16.82
C SER A 951 -17.39 4.40 -16.09
N THR A 952 -18.03 3.89 -15.02
CA THR A 952 -18.98 4.65 -14.19
C THR A 952 -18.32 5.64 -13.24
N SER A 953 -17.02 5.49 -12.97
CA SER A 953 -16.22 6.40 -12.15
C SER A 953 -15.37 7.36 -12.98
N LYS A 954 -15.63 7.49 -14.29
CA LYS A 954 -14.88 8.42 -15.13
C LYS A 954 -15.03 9.84 -14.56
N PRO A 955 -13.92 10.51 -14.22
CA PRO A 955 -13.95 11.84 -13.67
C PRO A 955 -14.43 12.85 -14.71
N LEU A 956 -15.09 13.91 -14.25
CA LEU A 956 -15.31 15.09 -15.08
C LEU A 956 -13.97 15.78 -15.30
N ALA A 957 -13.75 16.32 -16.50
CA ALA A 957 -12.52 17.05 -16.79
C ALA A 957 -12.38 18.24 -15.81
N PRO A 958 -11.25 18.34 -15.08
CA PRO A 958 -11.03 19.39 -14.09
C PRO A 958 -10.80 20.74 -14.78
N THR A 959 -11.24 21.82 -14.14
CA THR A 959 -10.96 23.18 -14.63
C THR A 959 -9.56 23.61 -14.23
N PRO A 960 -8.69 24.07 -15.15
CA PRO A 960 -7.37 24.57 -14.79
C PRO A 960 -7.44 25.76 -13.81
N PRO A 961 -6.62 25.78 -12.75
CA PRO A 961 -6.46 26.94 -11.89
C PRO A 961 -6.08 28.17 -12.70
N GLN A 962 -6.77 29.29 -12.47
CA GLN A 962 -6.49 30.53 -13.20
C GLN A 962 -5.19 31.17 -12.71
N PRO A 963 -4.48 31.89 -13.60
CA PRO A 963 -3.38 32.74 -13.18
C PRO A 963 -3.80 33.73 -12.11
N VAL A 964 -2.88 34.02 -11.20
CA VAL A 964 -3.08 34.98 -10.10
C VAL A 964 -2.03 36.07 -10.20
N SER A 965 -2.36 37.27 -9.73
CA SER A 965 -1.41 38.38 -9.66
C SER A 965 -0.43 38.16 -8.49
N VAL A 966 0.82 38.57 -8.68
CA VAL A 966 1.87 38.46 -7.65
C VAL A 966 1.49 39.23 -6.39
N ALA A 967 0.91 40.42 -6.53
CA ALA A 967 0.46 41.28 -5.45
C ALA A 967 -1.05 41.63 -5.56
N PRO A 968 -1.70 42.02 -4.45
CA PRO A 968 -3.10 42.47 -4.48
C PRO A 968 -3.29 43.61 -5.48
N GLU A 969 -4.38 43.56 -6.25
CA GLU A 969 -4.70 44.60 -7.22
C GLU A 969 -4.94 45.93 -6.51
N SER A 970 -3.94 46.81 -6.51
CA SER A 970 -4.21 48.23 -6.35
C SER A 970 -4.87 48.72 -7.65
N LEU A 971 -5.87 49.62 -7.53
CA LEU A 971 -6.71 50.17 -8.61
C LEU A 971 -5.96 50.74 -9.85
N PHE A 972 -4.62 50.71 -9.89
CA PHE A 972 -3.80 51.33 -10.94
C PHE A 972 -2.51 50.59 -11.34
N GLY A 973 -2.29 49.31 -11.04
CA GLY A 973 -1.03 48.64 -11.44
C GLY A 973 -1.13 47.13 -11.65
N SER A 974 -1.32 46.70 -12.91
CA SER A 974 -1.25 45.30 -13.34
C SER A 974 0.08 45.08 -14.09
N TRP A 975 0.98 44.28 -13.50
CA TRP A 975 2.31 43.97 -14.07
C TRP A 975 2.34 42.61 -14.81
N PHE A 976 1.26 41.84 -14.76
CA PHE A 976 0.96 40.85 -15.80
C PHE A 976 -0.22 41.37 -16.61
N LYS A 977 0.04 41.86 -17.84
CA LYS A 977 -1.01 41.76 -18.86
C LYS A 977 -1.24 40.26 -19.05
N PHE A 978 -2.28 39.71 -18.41
CA PHE A 978 -2.80 38.37 -18.69
C PHE A 978 -3.41 38.36 -20.09
N SER A 979 -2.60 38.59 -21.13
CA SER A 979 -2.98 38.43 -22.51
C SER A 979 -2.83 36.95 -22.87
N SER A 980 -3.97 36.31 -23.16
CA SER A 980 -4.15 34.95 -23.67
C SER A 980 -3.52 33.82 -22.85
N THR A 981 -4.26 33.29 -21.88
CA THR A 981 -4.00 31.93 -21.37
C THR A 981 -4.37 30.92 -22.46
N MET A 982 -3.47 29.98 -22.75
CA MET A 982 -3.78 28.85 -23.62
C MET A 982 -4.84 27.98 -22.95
N THR A 983 -5.92 27.64 -23.67
CA THR A 983 -6.95 26.69 -23.22
C THR A 983 -6.50 25.24 -23.46
N ALA A 984 -7.15 24.27 -22.80
CA ALA A 984 -6.81 22.86 -22.97
C ALA A 984 -6.99 22.38 -24.42
N GLU A 985 -8.02 22.86 -25.12
CA GLU A 985 -8.27 22.55 -26.53
C GLU A 985 -7.21 23.17 -27.46
N GLN A 986 -6.78 24.39 -27.17
CA GLN A 986 -5.67 25.03 -27.89
C GLN A 986 -4.36 24.27 -27.68
N ALA A 987 -4.08 23.81 -26.45
CA ALA A 987 -2.92 22.98 -26.15
C ALA A 987 -2.96 21.67 -26.94
N ASP A 988 -4.10 20.99 -26.91
CA ASP A 988 -4.33 19.75 -27.65
C ASP A 988 -4.18 19.92 -29.17
N THR A 989 -4.57 21.08 -29.71
CA THR A 989 -4.40 21.44 -31.11
C THR A 989 -2.94 21.74 -31.45
N LEU A 990 -2.25 22.50 -30.59
CA LEU A 990 -0.84 22.86 -30.73
C LEU A 990 0.05 21.60 -30.77
N PHE A 991 -0.19 20.66 -29.86
CA PHE A 991 0.59 19.43 -29.77
C PHE A 991 0.22 18.41 -30.85
N GLY A 992 -1.08 18.26 -31.15
CA GLY A 992 -1.55 17.29 -32.13
C GLY A 992 -1.19 17.62 -33.58
N GLY A 993 -0.92 18.91 -33.86
CA GLY A 993 -0.56 19.43 -35.18
C GLY A 993 -1.76 19.58 -36.14
N PRO A 994 -1.55 20.18 -37.32
CA PRO A 994 -2.61 20.43 -38.29
C PRO A 994 -3.24 19.14 -38.83
N ASP A 995 -2.48 18.03 -38.85
CA ASP A 995 -2.92 16.71 -39.32
C ASP A 995 -3.43 15.82 -38.18
N ARG A 996 -3.98 16.40 -37.10
CA ARG A 996 -4.60 15.64 -35.99
C ARG A 996 -5.91 14.98 -36.45
N PRO A 997 -6.03 13.64 -36.43
CA PRO A 997 -7.26 12.96 -36.78
C PRO A 997 -8.38 13.34 -35.81
N VAL A 998 -9.58 13.55 -36.32
CA VAL A 998 -10.75 13.77 -35.48
C VAL A 998 -11.03 12.47 -34.70
N PRO A 999 -11.10 12.50 -33.36
CA PRO A 999 -11.39 11.32 -32.57
C PRO A 999 -12.76 10.74 -32.96
N LYS A 1000 -12.84 9.45 -33.30
CA LYS A 1000 -14.12 8.78 -33.54
C LYS A 1000 -14.86 8.62 -32.21
N SER A 1001 -16.04 9.23 -32.07
CA SER A 1001 -16.93 8.92 -30.95
C SER A 1001 -17.32 7.44 -31.01
N PRO A 1002 -17.28 6.69 -29.89
CA PRO A 1002 -17.78 5.33 -29.88
C PRO A 1002 -19.28 5.32 -30.21
N PRO A 1003 -19.79 4.30 -30.93
CA PRO A 1003 -21.22 4.16 -31.13
C PRO A 1003 -21.92 4.05 -29.76
N PRO A 1004 -23.13 4.62 -29.59
CA PRO A 1004 -23.87 4.48 -28.35
C PRO A 1004 -24.06 2.99 -28.05
N ALA A 1005 -23.71 2.58 -26.83
CA ALA A 1005 -23.93 1.22 -26.37
C ALA A 1005 -25.42 0.88 -26.48
N ASP A 1006 -25.74 -0.26 -27.09
CA ASP A 1006 -27.08 -0.82 -27.13
C ASP A 1006 -27.56 -1.06 -25.70
N ALA A 1007 -28.31 -0.11 -25.15
CA ALA A 1007 -29.10 -0.33 -23.96
C ALA A 1007 -30.16 -1.36 -24.30
N ALA A 1008 -30.15 -2.47 -23.55
CA ALA A 1008 -31.17 -3.50 -23.61
C ALA A 1008 -32.56 -2.87 -23.59
N SER A 1009 -33.41 -3.35 -24.50
CA SER A 1009 -34.79 -2.92 -24.71
C SER A 1009 -35.63 -2.94 -23.43
N GLU A 1010 -36.03 -1.76 -22.95
CA GLU A 1010 -37.12 -1.60 -21.99
C GLU A 1010 -38.24 -0.70 -22.57
N ASP A 1011 -39.45 -1.01 -22.13
CA ASP A 1011 -40.74 -0.76 -22.77
C ASP A 1011 -41.08 0.69 -23.14
N LYS A 1012 -41.60 0.84 -24.36
CA LYS A 1012 -42.30 2.03 -24.83
C LYS A 1012 -43.75 2.00 -24.33
N ASN A 1013 -44.12 2.93 -23.44
CA ASN A 1013 -45.31 3.78 -23.59
C ASN A 1013 -45.56 4.67 -22.36
N THR A 1014 -45.07 5.91 -22.40
CA THR A 1014 -45.76 7.09 -21.84
C THR A 1014 -45.09 8.38 -22.34
N PRO A 1015 -45.82 9.34 -22.94
CA PRO A 1015 -45.21 10.60 -23.37
C PRO A 1015 -45.24 11.62 -22.22
N SER A 1016 -44.06 12.06 -21.76
CA SER A 1016 -43.93 13.18 -20.83
C SER A 1016 -43.69 14.51 -21.58
N PRO A 1017 -44.29 15.64 -21.15
CA PRO A 1017 -44.25 16.95 -21.83
C PRO A 1017 -42.87 17.64 -21.87
N ALA A 1018 -41.84 17.06 -21.24
CA ALA A 1018 -40.48 17.59 -21.19
C ALA A 1018 -39.68 17.42 -22.50
N ARG A 1019 -40.07 16.48 -23.38
CA ARG A 1019 -39.36 16.27 -24.67
C ARG A 1019 -39.67 17.35 -25.71
N THR A 1020 -40.86 17.95 -25.65
CA THR A 1020 -41.27 19.04 -26.57
C THR A 1020 -40.61 20.38 -26.23
N THR A 1021 -40.38 20.67 -24.96
CA THR A 1021 -39.67 21.88 -24.52
C THR A 1021 -38.16 21.79 -24.76
N ALA A 1022 -37.55 20.60 -24.62
CA ALA A 1022 -36.14 20.39 -24.96
C ALA A 1022 -35.86 20.48 -26.47
N ALA A 1023 -36.77 19.97 -27.32
CA ALA A 1023 -36.65 20.07 -28.77
C ALA A 1023 -36.82 21.51 -29.28
N GLN A 1024 -37.69 22.30 -28.65
CA GLN A 1024 -37.83 23.73 -28.95
C GLN A 1024 -36.60 24.53 -28.48
N ALA A 1025 -36.04 24.24 -27.30
CA ALA A 1025 -34.83 24.90 -26.80
C ALA A 1025 -33.58 24.63 -27.67
N ALA A 1026 -33.45 23.41 -28.19
CA ALA A 1026 -32.37 23.04 -29.12
C ALA A 1026 -32.50 23.74 -30.49
N ALA A 1027 -33.74 23.95 -30.98
CA ALA A 1027 -33.99 24.68 -32.21
C ALA A 1027 -33.68 26.19 -32.05
N THR A 1028 -33.97 26.79 -30.89
CA THR A 1028 -33.62 28.18 -30.60
C THR A 1028 -32.11 28.37 -30.47
N GLN A 1029 -31.39 27.43 -29.85
CA GLN A 1029 -29.93 27.47 -29.76
C GLN A 1029 -29.25 27.37 -31.13
N ASN A 1030 -29.71 26.50 -32.02
CA ASN A 1030 -29.16 26.42 -33.38
C ASN A 1030 -29.44 27.71 -34.20
N SER A 1031 -30.57 28.39 -33.96
CA SER A 1031 -30.85 29.69 -34.60
C SER A 1031 -29.93 30.81 -34.09
N LEU A 1032 -29.54 30.77 -32.80
CA LEU A 1032 -28.62 31.74 -32.19
C LEU A 1032 -27.17 31.50 -32.63
N TYR A 1033 -26.74 30.24 -32.75
CA TYR A 1033 -25.44 29.89 -33.33
C TYR A 1033 -25.34 30.38 -34.78
N SER A 1034 -26.37 30.17 -35.61
CA SER A 1034 -26.35 30.64 -37.00
C SER A 1034 -26.25 32.18 -37.12
N ARG A 1035 -26.87 32.94 -36.19
CA ARG A 1035 -26.76 34.41 -36.14
C ARG A 1035 -25.41 34.88 -35.58
N LEU A 1036 -24.78 34.12 -34.69
CA LEU A 1036 -23.43 34.40 -34.18
C LEU A 1036 -22.38 34.13 -35.25
N THR A 1037 -22.53 33.07 -36.03
CA THR A 1037 -21.61 32.77 -37.15
C THR A 1037 -21.74 33.82 -38.25
N SER A 1038 -22.95 34.26 -38.60
CA SER A 1038 -23.14 35.35 -39.58
C SER A 1038 -22.59 36.69 -39.07
N ALA A 1039 -22.72 37.00 -37.78
CA ALA A 1039 -22.14 38.21 -37.18
C ALA A 1039 -20.60 38.16 -37.06
N LEU A 1040 -20.02 36.96 -36.95
CA LEU A 1040 -18.56 36.74 -36.98
C LEU A 1040 -17.99 36.88 -38.39
N GLU A 1041 -18.70 36.42 -39.42
CA GLU A 1041 -18.33 36.63 -40.83
C GLU A 1041 -18.41 38.11 -41.22
N GLU A 1042 -19.43 38.83 -40.76
CA GLU A 1042 -19.58 40.28 -40.97
C GLU A 1042 -18.46 41.08 -40.26
N ARG A 1043 -18.03 40.61 -39.08
CA ARG A 1043 -16.88 41.18 -38.33
C ARG A 1043 -15.52 40.82 -38.97
N GLY A 1044 -15.41 39.66 -39.60
CA GLY A 1044 -14.25 39.26 -40.40
C GLY A 1044 -14.06 40.12 -41.65
N GLN A 1045 -15.15 40.52 -42.31
CA GLN A 1045 -15.11 41.49 -43.41
C GLN A 1045 -14.72 42.90 -42.94
N MET A 1046 -15.21 43.36 -41.77
CA MET A 1046 -14.77 44.65 -41.22
C MET A 1046 -13.31 44.67 -40.76
N LEU A 1047 -12.73 43.51 -40.40
CA LEU A 1047 -11.31 43.37 -40.06
C LEU A 1047 -10.41 43.43 -41.29
N GLY A 1048 -10.84 42.86 -42.42
CA GLY A 1048 -10.15 43.04 -43.72
C GLY A 1048 -10.14 44.50 -44.19
N ASP A 1049 -11.28 45.21 -44.04
CA ASP A 1049 -11.38 46.64 -44.35
C ASP A 1049 -10.53 47.53 -43.40
N LEU A 1050 -10.24 47.05 -42.18
CA LEU A 1050 -9.36 47.72 -41.22
C LEU A 1050 -7.88 47.48 -41.55
N GLU A 1051 -7.53 46.28 -42.01
CA GLU A 1051 -6.17 45.92 -42.47
C GLU A 1051 -5.79 46.70 -43.73
N ASP A 1052 -6.72 46.88 -44.67
CA ASP A 1052 -6.53 47.74 -45.85
C ASP A 1052 -6.39 49.23 -45.47
N ARG A 1053 -7.12 49.67 -44.44
CA ARG A 1053 -6.95 51.03 -43.88
C ARG A 1053 -5.63 51.20 -43.15
N PHE A 1054 -5.15 50.20 -42.41
CA PHE A 1054 -3.84 50.22 -41.74
C PHE A 1054 -2.68 50.25 -42.76
N ASN A 1055 -2.78 49.47 -43.84
CA ASN A 1055 -1.81 49.50 -44.94
C ASN A 1055 -1.81 50.87 -45.66
N SER A 1056 -2.98 51.51 -45.82
CA SER A 1056 -3.07 52.87 -46.38
C SER A 1056 -2.49 53.94 -45.45
N LEU A 1057 -2.59 53.75 -44.14
CA LEU A 1057 -2.10 54.67 -43.11
C LEU A 1057 -0.58 54.52 -42.91
N GLU A 1058 -0.05 53.32 -43.09
CA GLU A 1058 1.40 53.06 -43.13
C GLU A 1058 2.06 53.68 -44.37
N GLN A 1059 1.41 53.60 -45.55
CA GLN A 1059 1.88 54.33 -46.74
C GLN A 1059 1.79 55.85 -46.56
N GLY A 1060 0.72 56.34 -45.94
CA GLY A 1060 0.55 57.76 -45.59
C GLY A 1060 1.63 58.28 -44.63
N SER A 1061 1.95 57.52 -43.58
CA SER A 1061 2.96 57.87 -42.58
C SER A 1061 4.39 57.82 -43.14
N ARG A 1062 4.70 56.85 -44.02
CA ARG A 1062 5.97 56.81 -44.76
C ARG A 1062 6.13 58.01 -45.70
N SER A 1063 5.06 58.45 -46.36
CA SER A 1063 5.10 59.66 -47.20
C SER A 1063 5.33 60.93 -46.37
N MET A 1064 4.68 61.03 -45.20
CA MET A 1064 4.78 62.18 -44.31
C MET A 1064 6.15 62.24 -43.61
N ALA A 1065 6.73 61.08 -43.24
CA ALA A 1065 8.09 60.97 -42.73
C ALA A 1065 9.14 61.36 -43.78
N ASN A 1066 8.92 61.00 -45.05
CA ASN A 1066 9.78 61.44 -46.15
C ASN A 1066 9.64 62.94 -46.44
N GLN A 1067 8.44 63.51 -46.30
CA GLN A 1067 8.20 64.94 -46.45
C GLN A 1067 8.78 65.75 -45.28
N ALA A 1068 8.73 65.21 -44.05
CA ALA A 1068 9.38 65.79 -42.88
C ALA A 1068 10.91 65.74 -42.99
N LYS A 1069 11.49 64.63 -43.49
CA LYS A 1069 12.94 64.55 -43.80
C LYS A 1069 13.34 65.55 -44.88
N ARG A 1070 12.49 65.78 -45.88
CA ARG A 1070 12.73 66.76 -46.96
C ARG A 1070 12.65 68.21 -46.45
N LEU A 1071 11.67 68.53 -45.61
CA LEU A 1071 11.54 69.84 -44.95
C LEU A 1071 12.68 70.11 -43.95
N ALA A 1072 13.13 69.08 -43.23
CA ALA A 1072 14.29 69.18 -42.34
C ALA A 1072 15.57 69.45 -43.14
N ALA A 1073 15.74 68.81 -44.30
CA ALA A 1073 16.86 69.06 -45.23
C ALA A 1073 16.83 70.47 -45.86
N GLU A 1074 15.63 70.99 -46.20
CA GLU A 1074 15.47 72.36 -46.71
C GLU A 1074 15.72 73.44 -45.63
N GLN A 1075 15.41 73.16 -44.37
CA GLN A 1075 15.75 74.06 -43.27
C GLN A 1075 17.25 74.03 -42.92
N THR A 1076 17.92 72.88 -43.02
CA THR A 1076 19.38 72.80 -42.86
C THR A 1076 20.12 73.49 -44.03
N ALA A 1077 19.59 73.43 -45.26
CA ALA A 1077 20.15 74.15 -46.40
C ALA A 1077 19.99 75.69 -46.32
N LYS A 1078 18.94 76.19 -45.63
CA LYS A 1078 18.76 77.64 -45.40
C LYS A 1078 19.61 78.21 -44.25
N SER A 1079 20.19 77.36 -43.41
CA SER A 1079 21.07 77.76 -42.30
C SER A 1079 22.50 78.14 -42.74
N TRP A 1080 22.92 77.80 -43.96
CA TRP A 1080 24.32 78.02 -44.40
C TRP A 1080 24.54 79.35 -45.16
N PHE A 1081 23.50 80.16 -45.40
CA PHE A 1081 23.61 81.41 -46.20
C PHE A 1081 23.31 82.71 -45.44
N LYS A 1082 23.51 82.74 -44.12
CA LYS A 1082 23.48 83.99 -43.33
C LYS A 1082 24.67 84.12 -42.38
N PHE A 1083 25.85 84.33 -42.95
CA PHE A 1083 26.88 85.19 -42.36
C PHE A 1083 27.56 85.94 -43.51
N GLY A 1084 27.28 87.23 -43.57
CA GLY A 1084 27.66 88.22 -44.57
C GLY A 1084 26.93 89.51 -44.23
#